data_AF-A0A7Y7TYZ8-F1
#
_entry.id   AF-A0A7Y7TYZ8-F1
#
_cell.length_a   1.000
_cell.length_b   1.000
_cell.length_c   1.000
_cell.angle_alpha   90.00
_cell.angle_beta   90.00
_cell.angle_gamma   90.00
#
_symmetry.space_group_name_H-M   'P 1'
#
loop_
_entity.id
_entity.type
_entity.pdbx_description
1 polymer ?
#
loop_
_entity_poly.entity_id
_entity_poly.type
_entity_poly.pdbx_seq_one_letter_code
_entity_poly.pdbx_strand_id
1 'polypeptide(L)'
;MLNIGELLKGRTRLLVIILVLFSCNWAFAQEAVIKRSTVVEQYKGKPYYLHFVQEGQTITSICKAYNVSREELITENPSLQEGLKMDQVLRIPQKPQNLDATPADTKQISPANPVLENKAKTPDKVIAPPKADKGKVYLVKKQETLYGISKQFGISVEELQKANPELTVLKEGMEITIPQPASESKPKEVETNPKTVKSPTHGEYKEITVQMGQTVYSLSKQYGISEEEFLRLNPEVSTGLKTDQVVKVPALGGSTGNPGPGMERRTSVDKEVEKAPQTQPFDRDAKSHVKGIDTCKNAANLSRTYEIALLLPFDLENTDSIFAQTETSAKTVDDFKSYDFFQFYNGILMAADSLEKEGFKAHINVYDADKEADTLKIRKVLKKIDLSGMDLVIGPVFARSFDVASRYALKNKVKIINPLSRRDKLVAGNPFVYMAQSTEEAMLSGLASFLLRNYKGANVIICRNGTKETAALSAVFLKNLKKSDSLSTLHIKEVNYTVESFAGITKNLSESNHNVVLMFSDNRSMIPSFVSLLNAANKNQNITLLGLPGWETLGIETEFLSKLDYHEVTQYYIDYNSEAVNRFVKQYRAKYNIEPLLDKQAFLGFDIGWYFFNALMNYGPDFNSCLKNMNIEGVQTNFRYYSRNNADGFQNQSYRIIHLNDYKWVESR
;
A
#
# COMPACT_ATOMS: atom_id res chain seq x y z
N MET A 1 -59.19 -4.72 -53.91
CA MET A 1 -57.79 -4.47 -54.33
C MET A 1 -56.94 -4.40 -53.07
N LEU A 2 -55.99 -5.32 -52.92
CA LEU A 2 -55.19 -5.46 -51.69
C LEU A 2 -54.34 -4.21 -51.43
N ASN A 3 -54.29 -3.82 -50.16
CA ASN A 3 -53.63 -2.62 -49.66
C ASN A 3 -52.11 -2.78 -49.71
N ILE A 4 -51.47 -2.09 -50.67
CA ILE A 4 -50.02 -2.13 -50.94
C ILE A 4 -49.18 -1.60 -49.75
N GLY A 5 -49.80 -0.94 -48.77
CA GLY A 5 -49.14 -0.39 -47.58
C GLY A 5 -48.61 -1.43 -46.58
N GLU A 6 -49.21 -2.62 -46.49
CA GLU A 6 -48.72 -3.67 -45.56
C GLU A 6 -47.57 -4.51 -46.14
N LEU A 7 -47.49 -4.64 -47.47
CA LEU A 7 -46.39 -5.36 -48.12
C LEU A 7 -45.04 -4.62 -48.02
N LEU A 8 -45.06 -3.30 -47.84
CA LEU A 8 -43.86 -2.48 -47.74
C LEU A 8 -43.27 -2.43 -46.32
N LYS A 9 -44.09 -2.64 -45.26
CA LYS A 9 -43.62 -2.70 -43.87
C LYS A 9 -42.94 -4.03 -43.53
N GLY A 10 -43.36 -5.13 -44.16
CA GLY A 10 -42.69 -6.43 -44.04
C GLY A 10 -41.33 -6.49 -44.74
N ARG A 11 -41.23 -5.89 -45.94
CA ARG A 11 -39.99 -5.87 -46.73
C ARG A 11 -38.92 -4.95 -46.17
N THR A 12 -39.27 -3.81 -45.57
CA THR A 12 -38.29 -2.93 -44.90
C THR A 12 -37.77 -3.54 -43.60
N ARG A 13 -38.60 -4.25 -42.82
CA ARG A 13 -38.12 -5.01 -41.66
C ARG A 13 -37.26 -6.21 -42.06
N LEU A 14 -37.57 -6.91 -43.15
CA LEU A 14 -36.74 -8.01 -43.65
C LEU A 14 -35.42 -7.53 -44.28
N LEU A 15 -35.41 -6.39 -44.99
CA LEU A 15 -34.19 -5.78 -45.55
C LEU A 15 -33.29 -5.20 -44.45
N VAL A 16 -33.86 -4.62 -43.38
CA VAL A 16 -33.07 -4.14 -42.23
C VAL A 16 -32.55 -5.32 -41.41
N ILE A 17 -33.29 -6.42 -41.27
CA ILE A 17 -32.79 -7.64 -40.61
C ILE A 17 -31.72 -8.33 -41.47
N ILE A 18 -31.83 -8.33 -42.81
CA ILE A 18 -30.79 -8.86 -43.71
C ILE A 18 -29.56 -7.93 -43.75
N LEU A 19 -29.73 -6.60 -43.65
CA LEU A 19 -28.61 -5.63 -43.51
C LEU A 19 -27.96 -5.65 -42.12
N VAL A 20 -28.69 -6.03 -41.07
CA VAL A 20 -28.14 -6.26 -39.72
C VAL A 20 -27.51 -7.65 -39.59
N LEU A 21 -27.93 -8.63 -40.41
CA LEU A 21 -27.27 -9.94 -40.51
C LEU A 21 -26.07 -9.97 -41.48
N PHE A 22 -25.93 -8.97 -42.37
CA PHE A 22 -24.74 -8.77 -43.22
C PHE A 22 -23.81 -7.63 -42.76
N SER A 23 -24.18 -6.86 -41.73
CA SER A 23 -23.27 -5.96 -41.00
C SER A 23 -22.65 -6.63 -39.77
N CYS A 24 -22.65 -7.97 -39.73
CA CYS A 24 -21.54 -8.69 -39.15
C CYS A 24 -20.33 -8.36 -40.04
N ASN A 25 -19.70 -7.21 -39.75
CA ASN A 25 -18.33 -7.00 -40.14
C ASN A 25 -17.60 -8.24 -39.62
N TRP A 26 -17.27 -9.15 -40.54
CA TRP A 26 -16.02 -9.86 -40.47
C TRP A 26 -14.95 -8.77 -40.54
N ALA A 27 -14.79 -8.03 -39.44
CA ALA A 27 -13.49 -7.59 -39.03
C ALA A 27 -12.74 -8.89 -38.90
N PHE A 28 -12.10 -9.33 -39.98
CA PHE A 28 -10.91 -10.12 -39.87
C PHE A 28 -10.05 -9.32 -38.90
N ALA A 29 -10.07 -9.72 -37.63
CA ALA A 29 -9.14 -9.22 -36.65
C ALA A 29 -7.79 -9.51 -37.28
N GLN A 30 -7.15 -8.46 -37.81
CA GLN A 30 -5.79 -8.57 -38.28
C GLN A 30 -5.03 -9.02 -37.03
N GLU A 31 -4.61 -10.29 -36.99
CA GLU A 31 -3.84 -10.81 -35.87
C GLU A 31 -2.71 -9.82 -35.63
N ALA A 32 -2.68 -9.20 -34.44
CA ALA A 32 -1.64 -8.27 -34.09
C ALA A 32 -0.28 -8.94 -34.35
N VAL A 33 0.59 -8.28 -35.12
CA VAL A 33 1.91 -8.83 -35.44
C VAL A 33 2.68 -8.98 -34.13
N ILE A 34 2.80 -10.22 -33.66
CA ILE A 34 3.46 -10.49 -32.38
C ILE A 34 4.97 -10.38 -32.57
N LYS A 35 5.56 -9.38 -31.90
CA LYS A 35 7.01 -9.26 -31.81
C LYS A 35 7.55 -10.31 -30.83
N ARG A 36 8.44 -11.18 -31.31
CA ARG A 36 9.11 -12.17 -30.46
C ARG A 36 9.96 -11.48 -29.40
N SER A 37 9.99 -12.04 -28.20
CA SER A 37 10.84 -11.64 -27.10
C SER A 37 12.30 -11.96 -27.42
N THR A 38 13.18 -11.05 -27.04
CA THR A 38 14.64 -11.24 -27.12
C THR A 38 15.23 -11.72 -25.79
N VAL A 39 14.39 -11.84 -24.76
CA VAL A 39 14.81 -12.30 -23.42
C VAL A 39 14.72 -13.82 -23.38
N VAL A 40 15.87 -14.47 -23.14
CA VAL A 40 16.01 -15.93 -23.09
C VAL A 40 16.45 -16.36 -21.70
N GLU A 41 15.77 -17.33 -21.12
CA GLU A 41 16.08 -17.95 -19.81
C GLU A 41 16.36 -19.44 -19.99
N GLN A 42 17.30 -19.99 -19.22
CA GLN A 42 17.59 -21.43 -19.20
C GLN A 42 16.76 -22.12 -18.12
N TYR A 43 15.93 -23.09 -18.50
CA TYR A 43 15.09 -23.86 -17.58
C TYR A 43 15.26 -25.34 -17.86
N LYS A 44 15.69 -26.12 -16.84
CA LYS A 44 15.98 -27.56 -16.97
C LYS A 44 16.93 -27.90 -18.14
N GLY A 45 17.91 -27.03 -18.41
CA GLY A 45 18.90 -27.20 -19.48
C GLY A 45 18.39 -26.94 -20.90
N LYS A 46 17.19 -26.34 -21.06
CA LYS A 46 16.64 -25.92 -22.35
C LYS A 46 16.43 -24.39 -22.34
N PRO A 47 16.72 -23.69 -23.44
CA PRO A 47 16.45 -22.26 -23.56
C PRO A 47 14.97 -21.98 -23.85
N TYR A 48 14.41 -20.94 -23.21
CA TYR A 48 13.04 -20.46 -23.41
C TYR A 48 13.02 -18.95 -23.62
N TYR A 49 12.17 -18.47 -24.54
CA TYR A 49 11.81 -17.06 -24.62
C TYR A 49 10.80 -16.71 -23.52
N LEU A 50 11.01 -15.59 -22.84
CA LEU A 50 10.02 -15.05 -21.89
C LEU A 50 9.13 -14.04 -22.60
N HIS A 51 7.87 -14.41 -22.88
CA HIS A 51 6.93 -13.57 -23.59
C HIS A 51 5.85 -13.01 -22.67
N PHE A 52 5.74 -11.69 -22.62
CA PHE A 52 4.68 -10.98 -21.91
C PHE A 52 3.44 -10.89 -22.80
N VAL A 53 2.31 -11.38 -22.31
CA VAL A 53 1.04 -11.38 -23.04
C VAL A 53 0.47 -9.96 -23.13
N GLN A 54 0.30 -9.46 -24.35
CA GLN A 54 -0.24 -8.12 -24.64
C GLN A 54 -1.72 -8.15 -25.04
N GLU A 55 -2.36 -6.98 -25.05
CA GLU A 55 -3.78 -6.83 -25.35
C GLU A 55 -4.14 -7.34 -26.74
N GLY A 56 -5.19 -8.17 -26.82
CA GLY A 56 -5.66 -8.78 -28.06
C GLY A 56 -4.85 -10.00 -28.54
N GLN A 57 -3.80 -10.43 -27.82
CA GLN A 57 -3.11 -11.67 -28.13
C GLN A 57 -3.92 -12.91 -27.72
N THR A 58 -3.76 -14.00 -28.47
CA THR A 58 -4.40 -15.29 -28.19
C THR A 58 -3.34 -16.37 -28.11
N ILE A 59 -3.65 -17.49 -27.45
CA ILE A 59 -2.76 -18.67 -27.42
C ILE A 59 -2.37 -19.08 -28.84
N THR A 60 -3.33 -19.03 -29.77
CA THR A 60 -3.12 -19.39 -31.18
C THR A 60 -2.15 -18.44 -31.88
N SER A 61 -2.33 -17.12 -31.71
CA SER A 61 -1.45 -16.14 -32.35
C SER A 61 -0.03 -16.19 -31.77
N ILE A 62 0.12 -16.42 -30.47
CA ILE A 62 1.44 -16.61 -29.81
C ILE A 62 2.13 -17.90 -30.29
N CYS A 63 1.41 -19.02 -30.36
CA CYS A 63 1.96 -20.29 -30.87
C CYS A 63 2.50 -20.13 -32.29
N LYS A 64 1.72 -19.48 -33.18
CA LYS A 64 2.10 -19.18 -34.56
C LYS A 64 3.32 -18.25 -34.62
N ALA A 65 3.34 -17.22 -33.77
CA ALA A 65 4.44 -16.27 -33.75
C ALA A 65 5.77 -16.92 -33.39
N TYR A 66 5.80 -17.89 -32.46
CA TYR A 66 7.04 -18.55 -32.01
C TYR A 66 7.30 -19.93 -32.63
N ASN A 67 6.40 -20.43 -33.47
CA ASN A 67 6.45 -21.77 -34.06
C ASN A 67 6.49 -22.90 -33.01
N VAL A 68 5.66 -22.78 -31.98
CA VAL A 68 5.45 -23.80 -30.94
C VAL A 68 4.02 -24.33 -31.02
N SER A 69 3.81 -25.59 -30.65
CA SER A 69 2.44 -26.14 -30.59
C SER A 69 1.70 -25.64 -29.36
N ARG A 70 0.36 -25.68 -29.38
CA ARG A 70 -0.46 -25.27 -28.23
C ARG A 70 -0.20 -26.19 -27.04
N GLU A 71 -0.10 -27.48 -27.27
CA GLU A 71 0.16 -28.50 -26.24
C GLU A 71 1.53 -28.29 -25.60
N GLU A 72 2.56 -27.99 -26.40
CA GLU A 72 3.90 -27.65 -25.92
C GLU A 72 3.90 -26.35 -25.11
N LEU A 73 3.19 -25.32 -25.57
CA LEU A 73 3.07 -24.06 -24.85
C LEU A 73 2.34 -24.23 -23.50
N ILE A 74 1.27 -25.04 -23.44
CA ILE A 74 0.52 -25.32 -22.21
C ILE A 74 1.32 -26.22 -21.26
N THR A 75 2.07 -27.19 -21.77
CA THR A 75 2.93 -28.06 -20.94
C THR A 75 4.00 -27.27 -20.21
N GLU A 76 4.58 -26.28 -20.89
CA GLU A 76 5.61 -25.40 -20.33
C GLU A 76 5.01 -24.26 -19.49
N ASN A 77 3.70 -24.01 -19.63
CA ASN A 77 2.95 -23.00 -18.88
C ASN A 77 1.60 -23.55 -18.40
N PRO A 78 1.57 -24.45 -17.39
CA PRO A 78 0.35 -25.16 -16.97
C PRO A 78 -0.82 -24.25 -16.60
N SER A 79 -0.54 -23.03 -16.12
CA SER A 79 -1.54 -21.99 -15.83
C SER A 79 -2.40 -21.59 -17.03
N LEU A 80 -1.99 -21.89 -18.27
CA LEU A 80 -2.80 -21.63 -19.47
C LEU A 80 -4.05 -22.53 -19.57
N GLN A 81 -4.14 -23.59 -18.76
CA GLN A 81 -5.35 -24.41 -18.64
C GLN A 81 -6.54 -23.62 -18.07
N GLU A 82 -6.28 -22.56 -17.29
CA GLU A 82 -7.28 -21.64 -16.74
C GLU A 82 -7.61 -20.47 -17.70
N GLY A 83 -7.03 -20.48 -18.90
CA GLY A 83 -7.15 -19.39 -19.88
C GLY A 83 -5.96 -18.42 -19.88
N LEU A 84 -5.79 -17.71 -20.99
CA LEU A 84 -4.73 -16.73 -21.18
C LEU A 84 -5.09 -15.41 -20.46
N LYS A 85 -4.28 -14.98 -19.50
CA LYS A 85 -4.49 -13.73 -18.76
C LYS A 85 -3.56 -12.64 -19.30
N MET A 86 -4.07 -11.41 -19.32
CA MET A 86 -3.31 -10.22 -19.66
C MET A 86 -2.10 -10.04 -18.75
N ASP A 87 -0.97 -9.57 -19.30
CA ASP A 87 0.30 -9.31 -18.60
C ASP A 87 0.96 -10.52 -17.93
N GLN A 88 0.44 -11.72 -18.18
CA GLN A 88 1.07 -12.97 -17.78
C GLN A 88 2.35 -13.22 -18.60
N VAL A 89 3.37 -13.81 -17.98
CA VAL A 89 4.61 -14.20 -18.66
C VAL A 89 4.55 -15.67 -19.04
N LEU A 90 4.82 -15.98 -20.31
CA LEU A 90 4.89 -17.33 -20.85
C LEU A 90 6.34 -17.71 -21.13
N ARG A 91 6.73 -18.91 -20.72
CA ARG A 91 7.96 -19.59 -21.13
C ARG A 91 7.72 -20.31 -22.44
N ILE A 92 8.28 -19.80 -23.53
CA ILE A 92 8.11 -20.35 -24.86
C ILE A 92 9.37 -21.12 -25.24
N PRO A 93 9.32 -22.45 -25.41
CA PRO A 93 10.52 -23.24 -25.68
C PRO A 93 11.20 -22.79 -26.98
N GLN A 94 12.50 -22.54 -26.90
CA GLN A 94 13.30 -22.24 -28.09
C GLN A 94 13.68 -23.56 -28.75
N LYS A 95 13.11 -23.81 -29.94
CA LYS A 95 13.60 -24.90 -30.80
C LYS A 95 14.96 -24.49 -31.39
N PRO A 96 15.94 -25.40 -31.48
CA PRO A 96 17.12 -25.15 -32.29
C PRO A 96 16.65 -24.83 -33.71
N GLN A 97 16.98 -23.64 -34.20
CA GLN A 97 16.75 -23.31 -35.59
C GLN A 97 17.66 -24.20 -36.42
N ASN A 98 17.09 -25.23 -37.07
CA ASN A 98 17.63 -25.64 -38.35
C ASN A 98 17.42 -24.44 -39.29
N LEU A 99 18.48 -23.65 -39.46
CA LEU A 99 18.67 -22.81 -40.62
C LEU A 99 18.94 -23.73 -41.82
N ASP A 100 17.93 -24.50 -42.23
CA ASP A 100 17.82 -25.19 -43.52
C ASP A 100 16.39 -25.69 -43.69
N ALA A 101 15.51 -24.74 -44.01
CA ALA A 101 14.25 -24.98 -44.70
C ALA A 101 13.80 -23.65 -45.30
N THR A 102 14.33 -23.31 -46.47
CA THR A 102 13.67 -22.36 -47.37
C THR A 102 12.46 -23.07 -48.02
N PRO A 103 11.38 -22.36 -48.32
CA PRO A 103 10.11 -22.96 -48.76
C PRO A 103 10.21 -23.48 -50.19
N ALA A 104 9.72 -24.71 -50.40
CA ALA A 104 9.33 -25.17 -51.73
C ALA A 104 8.01 -24.48 -52.12
N ASP A 105 8.11 -23.41 -52.91
CA ASP A 105 7.35 -23.22 -54.15
C ASP A 105 7.75 -21.89 -54.81
N THR A 106 8.75 -21.89 -55.70
CA THR A 106 8.70 -21.15 -56.97
C THR A 106 9.69 -21.77 -57.95
N LYS A 107 9.25 -21.93 -59.20
CA LYS A 107 9.95 -22.54 -60.33
C LYS A 107 11.32 -21.90 -60.65
N GLN A 108 12.21 -22.79 -61.13
CA GLN A 108 13.09 -22.68 -62.30
C GLN A 108 14.55 -22.17 -62.19
N ILE A 109 15.44 -23.06 -62.65
CA ILE A 109 16.73 -22.90 -63.39
C ILE A 109 18.03 -23.14 -62.60
N SER A 110 18.64 -24.32 -62.85
CA SER A 110 20.06 -24.73 -62.68
C SER A 110 20.97 -24.08 -63.75
N PRO A 111 22.31 -24.28 -63.84
CA PRO A 111 23.27 -25.11 -63.06
C PRO A 111 24.50 -24.26 -62.58
N ALA A 112 25.61 -24.70 -61.97
CA ALA A 112 26.40 -25.92 -61.97
C ALA A 112 27.36 -26.00 -60.75
N ASN A 113 27.77 -27.24 -60.47
CA ASN A 113 28.80 -27.80 -59.56
C ASN A 113 30.26 -27.28 -59.81
N PRO A 114 31.36 -27.70 -59.10
CA PRO A 114 31.48 -28.45 -57.82
C PRO A 114 32.77 -28.20 -56.93
N VAL A 115 32.89 -29.00 -55.84
CA VAL A 115 34.09 -29.55 -55.12
C VAL A 115 35.06 -28.59 -54.36
N LEU A 116 35.20 -28.79 -53.03
CA LEU A 116 36.43 -29.34 -52.41
C LEU A 116 36.31 -29.66 -50.90
N GLU A 117 36.51 -30.95 -50.67
CA GLU A 117 36.85 -31.72 -49.47
C GLU A 117 37.90 -31.14 -48.48
N ASN A 118 37.75 -31.60 -47.23
CA ASN A 118 38.76 -32.27 -46.38
C ASN A 118 39.34 -31.59 -45.12
N LYS A 119 39.08 -32.32 -44.02
CA LYS A 119 40.00 -32.80 -42.95
C LYS A 119 40.04 -32.07 -41.60
N ALA A 120 39.41 -32.75 -40.65
CA ALA A 120 39.72 -32.75 -39.22
C ALA A 120 41.10 -33.36 -38.91
N LYS A 121 41.73 -32.86 -37.84
CA LYS A 121 42.73 -33.54 -36.99
C LYS A 121 42.73 -32.91 -35.58
N THR A 122 42.26 -33.66 -34.59
CA THR A 122 42.73 -33.68 -33.18
C THR A 122 43.97 -34.59 -33.08
N PRO A 123 44.72 -34.77 -31.95
CA PRO A 123 44.41 -34.57 -30.52
C PRO A 123 45.55 -33.79 -29.77
N ASP A 124 45.64 -33.57 -28.45
CA ASP A 124 45.23 -34.27 -27.23
C ASP A 124 45.45 -33.32 -26.02
N LYS A 125 44.74 -33.59 -24.91
CA LYS A 125 45.26 -33.74 -23.53
C LYS A 125 44.44 -33.05 -22.42
N VAL A 126 43.89 -33.94 -21.61
CA VAL A 126 43.06 -33.81 -20.40
C VAL A 126 43.89 -33.45 -19.18
N ILE A 127 43.39 -32.55 -18.33
CA ILE A 127 43.63 -32.52 -16.88
C ILE A 127 42.27 -32.32 -16.19
N ALA A 128 41.91 -33.27 -15.33
CA ALA A 128 40.70 -33.25 -14.50
C ALA A 128 40.99 -32.67 -13.10
N PRO A 129 40.03 -31.99 -12.45
CA PRO A 129 39.98 -31.85 -11.00
C PRO A 129 39.04 -32.90 -10.34
N PRO A 130 39.13 -33.09 -9.01
CA PRO A 130 38.74 -34.32 -8.32
C PRO A 130 37.29 -34.35 -7.78
N LYS A 131 36.87 -35.56 -7.38
CA LYS A 131 35.55 -36.02 -6.90
C LYS A 131 34.99 -35.24 -5.70
N ALA A 132 33.67 -34.96 -5.72
CA ALA A 132 32.87 -34.43 -4.61
C ALA A 132 32.18 -35.54 -3.79
N ASP A 133 32.15 -35.37 -2.46
CA ASP A 133 31.50 -36.23 -1.48
C ASP A 133 30.02 -35.85 -1.27
N LYS A 134 29.15 -36.83 -0.95
CA LYS A 134 27.69 -36.73 -1.08
C LYS A 134 27.01 -36.13 0.17
N GLY A 135 26.41 -34.94 0.04
CA GLY A 135 25.48 -34.37 1.04
C GLY A 135 24.06 -34.97 0.98
N LYS A 136 23.23 -34.70 1.99
CA LYS A 136 21.84 -35.19 2.09
C LYS A 136 20.88 -34.23 1.38
N VAL A 137 20.09 -34.73 0.44
CA VAL A 137 19.09 -33.92 -0.28
C VAL A 137 17.88 -33.64 0.63
N TYR A 138 17.49 -32.37 0.72
CA TYR A 138 16.38 -31.86 1.52
C TYR A 138 15.39 -31.08 0.64
N LEU A 139 14.12 -31.46 0.69
CA LEU A 139 13.05 -30.78 -0.03
C LEU A 139 12.51 -29.61 0.80
N VAL A 140 12.74 -28.41 0.29
CA VAL A 140 12.31 -27.14 0.88
C VAL A 140 10.80 -27.09 0.96
N LYS A 141 10.26 -26.89 2.16
CA LYS A 141 8.83 -26.76 2.43
C LYS A 141 8.37 -25.31 2.27
N LYS A 142 7.05 -25.12 2.27
CA LYS A 142 6.40 -23.82 2.18
C LYS A 142 6.98 -22.84 3.20
N GLN A 143 7.38 -21.66 2.74
CA GLN A 143 7.90 -20.55 3.55
C GLN A 143 9.20 -20.82 4.34
N GLU A 144 9.96 -21.86 4.01
CA GLU A 144 11.30 -22.06 4.60
C GLU A 144 12.33 -21.08 4.01
N THR A 145 13.34 -20.72 4.82
CA THR A 145 14.44 -19.83 4.43
C THR A 145 15.79 -20.54 4.58
N LEU A 146 16.82 -20.07 3.87
CA LEU A 146 18.17 -20.63 3.97
C LEU A 146 18.71 -20.61 5.41
N TYR A 147 18.40 -19.55 6.15
CA TYR A 147 18.73 -19.42 7.56
C TYR A 147 18.00 -20.47 8.41
N GLY A 148 16.67 -20.62 8.23
CA GLY A 148 15.88 -21.62 8.94
C GLY A 148 16.38 -23.05 8.72
N ILE A 149 16.73 -23.39 7.47
CA ILE A 149 17.25 -24.71 7.11
C ILE A 149 18.68 -24.90 7.66
N SER A 150 19.55 -23.90 7.57
CA SER A 150 20.91 -23.98 8.12
C SER A 150 20.93 -24.25 9.63
N LYS A 151 20.03 -23.59 10.38
CA LYS A 151 19.84 -23.78 11.82
C LYS A 151 19.26 -25.16 12.15
N GLN A 152 18.31 -25.64 11.34
CA GLN A 152 17.71 -26.98 11.49
C GLN A 152 18.74 -28.11 11.35
N PHE A 153 19.77 -27.93 10.53
CA PHE A 153 20.80 -28.94 10.28
C PHE A 153 22.14 -28.66 10.96
N GLY A 154 22.24 -27.59 11.77
CA GLY A 154 23.43 -27.27 12.55
C GLY A 154 24.65 -26.88 11.69
N ILE A 155 24.42 -26.27 10.53
CA ILE A 155 25.45 -25.81 9.59
C ILE A 155 25.31 -24.31 9.34
N SER A 156 26.35 -23.64 8.86
CA SER A 156 26.26 -22.22 8.51
C SER A 156 25.50 -22.02 7.17
N VAL A 157 24.87 -20.85 7.01
CA VAL A 157 24.25 -20.44 5.74
C VAL A 157 25.28 -20.43 4.61
N GLU A 158 26.52 -20.03 4.89
CA GLU A 158 27.62 -20.03 3.92
C GLU A 158 28.02 -21.44 3.49
N GLU A 159 28.06 -22.42 4.40
CA GLU A 159 28.31 -23.82 4.05
C GLU A 159 27.14 -24.41 3.24
N LEU A 160 25.91 -24.06 3.59
CA LEU A 160 24.72 -24.46 2.85
C LEU A 160 24.68 -23.84 1.44
N GLN A 161 25.12 -22.59 1.28
CA GLN A 161 25.22 -21.94 -0.03
C GLN A 161 26.39 -22.47 -0.85
N LYS A 162 27.54 -22.77 -0.23
CA LYS A 162 28.68 -23.40 -0.92
C LYS A 162 28.36 -24.80 -1.41
N ALA A 163 27.54 -25.56 -0.67
CA ALA A 163 27.05 -26.87 -1.08
C ALA A 163 25.96 -26.78 -2.18
N ASN A 164 25.37 -25.61 -2.37
CA ASN A 164 24.35 -25.34 -3.39
C ASN A 164 24.69 -24.06 -4.17
N PRO A 165 25.83 -24.01 -4.89
CA PRO A 165 26.33 -22.78 -5.50
C PRO A 165 25.40 -22.21 -6.58
N GLU A 166 24.47 -23.01 -7.10
CA GLU A 166 23.43 -22.63 -8.07
C GLU A 166 22.19 -21.99 -7.40
N LEU A 167 22.12 -21.97 -6.07
CA LEU A 167 20.98 -21.49 -5.30
C LEU A 167 20.94 -19.95 -5.25
N THR A 168 20.19 -19.35 -6.15
CA THR A 168 20.02 -17.88 -6.23
C THR A 168 18.83 -17.35 -5.41
N VAL A 169 17.75 -18.15 -5.28
CA VAL A 169 16.58 -17.87 -4.42
C VAL A 169 16.01 -19.21 -3.94
N LEU A 170 15.73 -19.33 -2.65
CA LEU A 170 15.10 -20.52 -2.07
C LEU A 170 13.58 -20.52 -2.36
N LYS A 171 13.05 -21.60 -2.95
CA LYS A 171 11.62 -21.71 -3.30
C LYS A 171 11.03 -23.01 -2.74
N GLU A 172 9.74 -22.97 -2.38
CA GLU A 172 8.98 -24.15 -1.95
C GLU A 172 9.05 -25.26 -3.01
N GLY A 173 9.27 -26.50 -2.56
CA GLY A 173 9.42 -27.69 -3.39
C GLY A 173 10.80 -27.85 -4.05
N MET A 174 11.76 -26.98 -3.74
CA MET A 174 13.13 -27.07 -4.24
C MET A 174 13.94 -28.12 -3.45
N GLU A 175 14.72 -28.95 -4.12
CA GLU A 175 15.65 -29.86 -3.46
C GLU A 175 17.02 -29.18 -3.30
N ILE A 176 17.52 -29.12 -2.08
CA ILE A 176 18.85 -28.57 -1.76
C ILE A 176 19.69 -29.60 -1.03
N THR A 177 21.00 -29.54 -1.22
CA THR A 177 21.96 -30.45 -0.61
C THR A 177 22.44 -29.89 0.72
N ILE A 178 22.14 -30.58 1.81
CA ILE A 178 22.66 -30.28 3.14
C ILE A 178 24.02 -30.99 3.30
N PRO A 179 25.15 -30.27 3.44
CA PRO A 179 26.45 -30.89 3.69
C PRO A 179 26.47 -31.55 5.07
N GLN A 180 27.01 -32.76 5.18
CA GLN A 180 27.27 -33.39 6.49
C GLN A 180 28.64 -32.93 7.03
N PRO A 181 28.76 -32.58 8.32
CA PRO A 181 30.06 -32.33 8.93
C PRO A 181 30.83 -33.65 9.09
N ALA A 182 32.10 -33.68 8.67
CA ALA A 182 33.02 -34.77 8.98
C ALA A 182 33.34 -34.74 10.49
N SER A 183 33.19 -35.89 11.16
CA SER A 183 33.44 -36.03 12.59
C SER A 183 34.93 -35.87 12.93
N GLU A 184 35.18 -35.11 14.01
CA GLU A 184 36.37 -35.06 14.90
C GLU A 184 37.72 -34.54 14.38
N SER A 185 38.05 -33.29 14.77
CA SER A 185 39.32 -33.00 15.47
C SER A 185 39.26 -31.63 16.17
N LYS A 186 39.48 -31.65 17.50
CA LYS A 186 39.66 -30.47 18.38
C LYS A 186 40.66 -29.45 17.83
N PRO A 187 40.46 -28.15 18.12
CA PRO A 187 41.57 -27.29 18.53
C PRO A 187 41.51 -26.95 20.03
N LYS A 188 42.70 -26.90 20.61
CA LYS A 188 43.02 -26.68 22.03
C LYS A 188 42.56 -25.31 22.54
N GLU A 189 42.00 -25.38 23.74
CA GLU A 189 42.05 -24.46 24.86
C GLU A 189 43.25 -23.47 24.86
N VAL A 190 42.94 -22.17 24.99
CA VAL A 190 43.71 -21.27 25.86
C VAL A 190 42.69 -20.57 26.76
N GLU A 191 42.75 -20.94 28.03
CA GLU A 191 42.03 -20.36 29.15
C GLU A 191 42.37 -18.88 29.32
N THR A 192 41.36 -18.06 29.63
CA THR A 192 41.43 -17.17 30.80
C THR A 192 40.08 -17.19 31.52
N ASN A 193 40.18 -17.24 32.84
CA ASN A 193 39.22 -17.75 33.82
C ASN A 193 37.90 -16.93 33.93
N PRO A 194 36.81 -17.53 34.45
CA PRO A 194 35.45 -17.02 34.42
C PRO A 194 35.08 -16.20 35.67
N LYS A 195 34.18 -15.24 35.50
CA LYS A 195 33.25 -14.85 36.56
C LYS A 195 31.85 -15.33 36.20
N THR A 196 31.48 -16.39 36.89
CA THR A 196 30.15 -16.97 37.03
C THR A 196 29.04 -15.94 37.23
N VAL A 197 27.97 -16.02 36.43
CA VAL A 197 26.59 -15.88 36.92
C VAL A 197 25.76 -17.00 36.31
N LYS A 198 25.02 -17.66 37.19
CA LYS A 198 24.29 -18.92 37.04
C LYS A 198 23.11 -18.79 36.06
N SER A 199 22.91 -19.80 35.21
CA SER A 199 21.59 -20.11 34.67
C SER A 199 20.61 -20.37 35.82
N PRO A 200 19.40 -19.79 35.81
CA PRO A 200 18.29 -20.31 36.59
C PRO A 200 17.60 -21.43 35.81
N THR A 201 17.48 -22.55 36.49
CA THR A 201 16.59 -23.69 36.29
C THR A 201 15.11 -23.30 36.08
N HIS A 202 14.43 -24.00 35.15
CA HIS A 202 12.97 -24.20 35.00
C HIS A 202 12.07 -23.09 35.57
N GLY A 203 11.76 -22.07 34.77
CA GLY A 203 10.77 -21.04 35.10
C GLY A 203 9.42 -21.33 34.44
N GLU A 204 8.33 -21.08 35.17
CA GLU A 204 6.95 -21.09 34.64
C GLU A 204 6.81 -20.09 33.49
N TYR A 205 6.01 -20.44 32.48
CA TYR A 205 5.73 -19.61 31.31
C TYR A 205 4.30 -19.05 31.37
N LYS A 206 4.08 -17.85 30.85
CA LYS A 206 2.74 -17.28 30.63
C LYS A 206 2.49 -17.08 29.14
N GLU A 207 1.24 -17.22 28.73
CA GLU A 207 0.79 -16.94 27.37
C GLU A 207 0.40 -15.47 27.24
N ILE A 208 0.85 -14.83 26.15
CA ILE A 208 0.51 -13.46 25.79
C ILE A 208 0.04 -13.42 24.34
N THR A 209 -0.83 -12.48 24.01
CA THR A 209 -1.27 -12.23 22.63
C THR A 209 -0.39 -11.19 21.97
N VAL A 210 0.10 -11.50 20.78
CA VAL A 210 0.96 -10.63 19.96
C VAL A 210 0.15 -9.45 19.43
N GLN A 211 0.57 -8.23 19.75
CA GLN A 211 -0.02 -7.00 19.25
C GLN A 211 0.61 -6.55 17.93
N MET A 212 -0.14 -5.73 17.17
CA MET A 212 0.31 -5.19 15.88
C MET A 212 1.65 -4.45 16.03
N GLY A 213 2.62 -4.82 15.19
CA GLY A 213 3.98 -4.23 15.20
C GLY A 213 4.96 -4.87 16.19
N GLN A 214 4.54 -5.86 16.99
CA GLN A 214 5.47 -6.66 17.80
C GLN A 214 6.21 -7.69 16.94
N THR A 215 7.48 -7.94 17.28
CA THR A 215 8.36 -8.89 16.58
C THR A 215 8.99 -9.84 17.60
N VAL A 216 9.57 -10.94 17.12
CA VAL A 216 10.35 -11.87 17.97
C VAL A 216 11.42 -11.09 18.75
N TYR A 217 12.12 -10.18 18.10
CA TYR A 217 13.11 -9.30 18.73
C TYR A 217 12.49 -8.43 19.85
N SER A 218 11.39 -7.71 19.56
CA SER A 218 10.81 -6.79 20.54
C SER A 218 10.23 -7.50 21.76
N LEU A 219 9.60 -8.67 21.57
CA LEU A 219 9.08 -9.50 22.66
C LEU A 219 10.20 -10.16 23.46
N SER A 220 11.23 -10.70 22.81
CA SER A 220 12.37 -11.30 23.51
C SER A 220 13.06 -10.27 24.41
N LYS A 221 13.25 -9.04 23.90
CA LYS A 221 13.80 -7.93 24.66
C LYS A 221 12.88 -7.50 25.82
N GLN A 222 11.57 -7.43 25.59
CA GLN A 222 10.58 -7.04 26.58
C GLN A 222 10.52 -8.02 27.76
N TYR A 223 10.68 -9.31 27.51
CA TYR A 223 10.60 -10.37 28.51
C TYR A 223 11.96 -10.89 28.98
N GLY A 224 13.04 -10.18 28.63
CA GLY A 224 14.38 -10.44 29.17
C GLY A 224 14.98 -11.77 28.75
N ILE A 225 14.58 -12.34 27.61
CA ILE A 225 15.14 -13.59 27.07
C ILE A 225 15.79 -13.35 25.71
N SER A 226 16.68 -14.28 25.31
CA SER A 226 17.23 -14.25 23.96
C SER A 226 16.15 -14.62 22.95
N GLU A 227 16.27 -14.12 21.71
CA GLU A 227 15.39 -14.53 20.60
C GLU A 227 15.44 -16.04 20.38
N GLU A 228 16.61 -16.65 20.61
CA GLU A 228 16.76 -18.10 20.56
C GLU A 228 15.93 -18.82 21.62
N GLU A 229 15.92 -18.31 22.86
CA GLU A 229 15.08 -18.86 23.93
C GLU A 229 13.60 -18.61 23.67
N PHE A 230 13.23 -17.45 23.12
CA PHE A 230 11.85 -17.14 22.75
C PHE A 230 11.33 -18.07 21.64
N LEU A 231 12.13 -18.32 20.61
CA LEU A 231 11.80 -19.25 19.53
C LEU A 231 11.78 -20.71 20.01
N ARG A 232 12.59 -21.05 21.02
CA ARG A 232 12.56 -22.38 21.66
C ARG A 232 11.25 -22.62 22.41
N LEU A 233 10.67 -21.56 22.98
CA LEU A 233 9.38 -21.62 23.66
C LEU A 233 8.18 -21.57 22.72
N ASN A 234 8.37 -21.02 21.52
CA ASN A 234 7.35 -20.76 20.52
C ASN A 234 7.79 -21.25 19.13
N PRO A 235 8.06 -22.54 18.95
CA PRO A 235 8.59 -23.06 17.68
C PRO A 235 7.69 -22.74 16.48
N GLU A 236 6.39 -22.57 16.69
CA GLU A 236 5.39 -22.18 15.68
C GLU A 236 5.56 -20.76 15.12
N VAL A 237 6.33 -19.89 15.78
CA VAL A 237 6.60 -18.53 15.28
C VAL A 237 7.86 -18.43 14.41
N SER A 238 8.52 -19.56 14.13
CA SER A 238 9.76 -19.60 13.34
C SER A 238 9.60 -19.10 11.89
N THR A 239 8.36 -19.04 11.39
CA THR A 239 8.00 -18.50 10.06
C THR A 239 7.54 -17.05 10.11
N GLY A 240 7.65 -16.38 11.26
CA GLY A 240 7.21 -15.02 11.50
C GLY A 240 6.07 -14.93 12.52
N LEU A 241 6.05 -13.82 13.25
CA LEU A 241 5.06 -13.51 14.28
C LEU A 241 3.82 -12.90 13.61
N LYS A 242 2.61 -13.40 13.89
CA LYS A 242 1.36 -12.80 13.39
C LYS A 242 0.64 -12.01 14.48
N THR A 243 -0.02 -10.93 14.11
CA THR A 243 -0.94 -10.21 15.01
C THR A 243 -2.00 -11.17 15.55
N ASP A 244 -2.33 -11.02 16.82
CA ASP A 244 -3.26 -11.85 17.60
C ASP A 244 -2.85 -13.31 17.82
N GLN A 245 -1.63 -13.69 17.42
CA GLN A 245 -1.06 -14.98 17.74
C GLN A 245 -0.73 -15.07 19.23
N VAL A 246 -1.02 -16.20 19.87
CA VAL A 246 -0.66 -16.44 21.28
C VAL A 246 0.74 -17.04 21.35
N VAL A 247 1.60 -16.49 22.21
CA VAL A 247 3.00 -16.91 22.40
C VAL A 247 3.35 -16.99 23.89
N LYS A 248 4.22 -17.92 24.26
CA LYS A 248 4.75 -18.20 25.59
C LYS A 248 5.97 -17.35 25.90
N VAL A 249 5.96 -16.70 27.05
CA VAL A 249 7.08 -15.91 27.58
C VAL A 249 7.32 -16.25 29.06
N PRO A 250 8.52 -16.03 29.62
CA PRO A 250 8.81 -16.34 31.01
C PRO A 250 7.94 -15.55 31.99
N ALA A 251 7.54 -16.17 33.10
CA ALA A 251 6.69 -15.54 34.11
C ALA A 251 7.42 -14.51 35.00
N LEU A 252 8.75 -14.41 34.95
CA LEU A 252 9.53 -13.50 35.79
C LEU A 252 9.84 -12.18 35.06
N GLY A 253 9.18 -11.10 35.52
CA GLY A 253 9.75 -9.76 35.48
C GLY A 253 9.40 -8.85 34.31
N GLY A 254 8.13 -8.80 33.90
CA GLY A 254 7.57 -7.66 33.16
C GLY A 254 6.41 -7.07 33.94
N SER A 255 6.59 -5.83 34.43
CA SER A 255 5.64 -5.08 35.26
C SER A 255 4.18 -5.21 34.80
N THR A 256 3.32 -5.38 35.78
CA THR A 256 1.93 -5.82 35.75
C THR A 256 0.96 -4.97 34.94
N GLY A 257 0.01 -5.66 34.30
CA GLY A 257 -1.22 -5.11 33.76
C GLY A 257 -2.14 -6.22 33.25
N ASN A 258 -2.39 -7.25 34.07
CA ASN A 258 -3.47 -8.21 33.84
C ASN A 258 -4.65 -7.84 34.75
N PRO A 259 -5.87 -8.27 34.40
CA PRO A 259 -6.43 -9.36 35.18
C PRO A 259 -7.03 -10.46 34.30
N GLY A 260 -6.97 -11.67 34.85
CA GLY A 260 -7.20 -12.94 34.16
C GLY A 260 -8.65 -13.43 34.15
N PRO A 261 -8.86 -14.75 34.02
CA PRO A 261 -9.85 -15.30 33.12
C PRO A 261 -11.10 -15.90 33.81
N GLY A 262 -12.18 -15.99 33.03
CA GLY A 262 -13.25 -17.00 33.11
C GLY A 262 -14.00 -17.15 34.44
N MET A 263 -15.25 -16.70 34.48
CA MET A 263 -16.25 -17.16 35.45
C MET A 263 -17.53 -17.56 34.72
N GLU A 264 -18.03 -18.74 35.09
CA GLU A 264 -19.19 -19.44 34.54
C GLU A 264 -20.50 -18.64 34.58
N ARG A 265 -21.42 -19.07 33.72
CA ARG A 265 -22.86 -18.74 33.71
C ARG A 265 -23.47 -18.86 35.13
N ARG A 266 -23.94 -17.74 35.68
CA ARG A 266 -25.10 -17.70 36.58
C ARG A 266 -26.02 -16.54 36.22
N THR A 267 -27.30 -16.88 36.27
CA THR A 267 -28.49 -16.10 35.96
C THR A 267 -28.80 -15.01 37.00
N SER A 268 -29.66 -14.07 36.55
CA SER A 268 -30.54 -13.12 37.27
C SER A 268 -29.99 -11.78 37.82
N VAL A 269 -30.36 -10.70 37.11
CA VAL A 269 -31.11 -9.49 37.57
C VAL A 269 -30.66 -8.80 38.88
N ASP A 270 -30.05 -7.61 38.80
CA ASP A 270 -30.66 -6.28 39.03
C ASP A 270 -29.62 -5.12 39.02
N LYS A 271 -30.13 -3.90 38.84
CA LYS A 271 -29.46 -2.61 38.56
C LYS A 271 -28.37 -2.16 39.54
N GLU A 272 -27.27 -1.62 39.00
CA GLU A 272 -26.71 -0.31 39.40
C GLU A 272 -25.71 0.20 38.35
N VAL A 273 -25.89 1.45 37.89
CA VAL A 273 -25.02 2.11 36.90
C VAL A 273 -23.83 2.73 37.63
N GLU A 274 -22.67 2.09 37.53
CA GLU A 274 -21.41 2.64 38.07
C GLU A 274 -20.87 3.72 37.11
N LYS A 275 -20.60 4.92 37.64
CA LYS A 275 -20.10 6.07 36.87
C LYS A 275 -18.68 5.79 36.34
N ALA A 276 -18.48 6.02 35.05
CA ALA A 276 -17.19 5.88 34.38
C ALA A 276 -16.08 6.74 35.05
N PRO A 277 -14.83 6.27 35.09
CA PRO A 277 -13.71 7.03 35.65
C PRO A 277 -13.47 8.32 34.85
N GLN A 278 -13.33 9.44 35.55
CA GLN A 278 -13.00 10.72 34.93
C GLN A 278 -11.58 10.68 34.33
N THR A 279 -11.48 10.66 33.00
CA THR A 279 -10.21 10.71 32.27
C THR A 279 -9.68 12.14 32.15
N GLN A 280 -8.38 12.34 32.43
CA GLN A 280 -7.71 13.65 32.32
C GLN A 280 -7.64 14.15 30.86
N PRO A 281 -7.83 15.48 30.61
CA PRO A 281 -8.00 16.10 29.28
C PRO A 281 -6.79 16.11 28.34
N PHE A 282 -7.06 16.28 27.04
CA PHE A 282 -6.06 16.59 26.03
C PHE A 282 -5.67 18.06 26.13
N ASP A 283 -4.61 18.39 26.88
CA ASP A 283 -4.09 19.75 27.02
C ASP A 283 -2.76 19.89 26.27
N ARG A 284 -2.79 20.25 24.98
CA ARG A 284 -1.55 20.47 24.22
C ARG A 284 -0.98 21.81 24.67
N ASP A 285 -0.05 21.78 25.63
CA ASP A 285 0.71 22.93 26.15
C ASP A 285 0.54 24.19 25.30
N ALA A 286 -0.47 24.97 25.65
CA ALA A 286 -0.83 26.16 24.93
C ALA A 286 0.24 27.21 25.17
N LYS A 287 1.12 27.44 24.19
CA LYS A 287 1.81 28.73 23.98
C LYS A 287 2.48 28.85 22.59
N SER A 288 1.72 28.63 21.54
CA SER A 288 1.98 29.34 20.27
C SER A 288 1.43 30.76 20.41
N HIS A 289 2.23 31.65 21.01
CA HIS A 289 1.92 33.07 21.04
C HIS A 289 2.09 33.66 19.64
N VAL A 290 1.00 33.71 18.87
CA VAL A 290 0.92 34.59 17.71
C VAL A 290 0.86 36.03 18.24
N LYS A 291 1.97 36.77 18.12
CA LYS A 291 2.00 38.22 18.31
C LYS A 291 1.25 38.88 17.15
N GLY A 292 -0.01 39.22 17.38
CA GLY A 292 -0.86 40.02 16.50
C GLY A 292 -2.28 40.11 17.05
N ILE A 293 -2.94 41.26 16.89
CA ILE A 293 -4.38 41.35 17.17
C ILE A 293 -5.08 40.50 16.11
N ASP A 294 -5.53 39.31 16.48
CA ASP A 294 -6.33 38.46 15.60
C ASP A 294 -7.75 39.01 15.52
N THR A 295 -7.99 39.92 14.56
CA THR A 295 -9.29 40.56 14.34
C THR A 295 -10.40 39.58 13.98
N CYS A 296 -10.06 38.33 13.68
CA CYS A 296 -11.01 37.25 13.45
C CYS A 296 -11.60 36.68 14.74
N LYS A 297 -10.88 36.74 15.86
CA LYS A 297 -11.36 36.15 17.12
C LYS A 297 -12.48 36.99 17.70
N ASN A 298 -13.57 36.33 18.06
CA ASN A 298 -14.70 36.96 18.73
C ASN A 298 -15.06 36.17 19.99
N ALA A 299 -14.93 36.80 21.16
CA ALA A 299 -15.25 36.17 22.44
C ALA A 299 -16.71 35.71 22.56
N ALA A 300 -17.64 36.32 21.81
CA ALA A 300 -19.04 35.89 21.78
C ALA A 300 -19.21 34.44 21.27
N ASN A 301 -18.30 33.96 20.42
CA ASN A 301 -18.32 32.61 19.87
C ASN A 301 -18.17 31.53 20.96
N LEU A 302 -17.40 31.80 22.02
CA LEU A 302 -17.23 30.89 23.16
C LEU A 302 -18.52 30.67 23.97
N SER A 303 -19.49 31.57 23.83
CA SER A 303 -20.77 31.46 24.53
C SER A 303 -21.87 30.80 23.68
N ARG A 304 -21.63 30.67 22.36
CA ARG A 304 -22.58 30.11 21.39
C ARG A 304 -22.58 28.59 21.46
N THR A 305 -23.78 28.00 21.33
CA THR A 305 -23.93 26.56 21.05
C THR A 305 -24.06 26.36 19.54
N TYR A 306 -23.21 25.50 18.98
CA TYR A 306 -23.17 25.21 17.55
C TYR A 306 -23.98 23.97 17.20
N GLU A 307 -24.77 24.03 16.13
CA GLU A 307 -25.53 22.89 15.62
C GLU A 307 -24.74 22.19 14.53
N ILE A 308 -24.41 20.91 14.76
CA ILE A 308 -23.52 20.14 13.87
C ILE A 308 -24.22 18.88 13.41
N ALA A 309 -24.28 18.66 12.11
CA ALA A 309 -24.76 17.39 11.54
C ALA A 309 -23.59 16.49 11.15
N LEU A 310 -23.62 15.24 11.61
CA LEU A 310 -22.64 14.22 11.26
C LEU A 310 -23.31 13.12 10.43
N LEU A 311 -22.89 13.00 9.18
CA LEU A 311 -23.44 12.07 8.18
C LEU A 311 -22.43 10.93 7.96
N LEU A 312 -22.62 9.78 8.61
CA LEU A 312 -21.69 8.64 8.54
C LEU A 312 -22.41 7.34 8.14
N PRO A 313 -21.74 6.43 7.42
CA PRO A 313 -22.37 5.20 6.94
C PRO A 313 -22.31 4.10 7.99
N PHE A 314 -23.19 4.18 8.99
CA PHE A 314 -23.30 3.19 10.06
C PHE A 314 -24.01 1.90 9.64
N ASP A 315 -24.65 1.92 8.47
CA ASP A 315 -25.29 0.72 7.91
C ASP A 315 -26.32 0.12 8.88
N LEU A 316 -27.12 0.97 9.53
CA LEU A 316 -27.95 0.57 10.66
C LEU A 316 -29.03 -0.44 10.27
N GLU A 317 -29.46 -0.44 9.01
CA GLU A 317 -30.35 -1.46 8.43
C GLU A 317 -29.82 -2.89 8.51
N ASN A 318 -28.50 -3.07 8.65
CA ASN A 318 -27.87 -4.39 8.72
C ASN A 318 -27.41 -4.75 10.15
N THR A 319 -27.76 -3.95 11.16
CA THR A 319 -27.34 -4.19 12.56
C THR A 319 -27.92 -5.50 13.10
N ASP A 320 -29.13 -5.89 12.70
CA ASP A 320 -29.74 -7.15 13.15
C ASP A 320 -28.91 -8.38 12.75
N SER A 321 -28.14 -8.29 11.66
CA SER A 321 -27.23 -9.35 11.23
C SER A 321 -26.03 -9.56 12.18
N ILE A 322 -25.72 -8.57 13.01
CA ILE A 322 -24.68 -8.65 14.04
C ILE A 322 -25.16 -9.56 15.18
N PHE A 323 -26.41 -9.40 15.60
CA PHE A 323 -27.00 -10.13 16.74
C PHE A 323 -27.60 -11.49 16.35
N ALA A 324 -27.92 -11.71 15.08
CA ALA A 324 -28.48 -12.96 14.58
C ALA A 324 -27.46 -14.11 14.40
N GLN A 325 -26.23 -13.96 14.90
CA GLN A 325 -25.19 -14.97 14.77
C GLN A 325 -25.50 -16.21 15.62
N THR A 326 -25.46 -17.38 14.98
CA THR A 326 -25.33 -18.67 15.66
C THR A 326 -23.85 -18.94 15.91
N GLU A 327 -23.51 -19.63 17.01
CA GLU A 327 -22.13 -19.92 17.45
C GLU A 327 -21.23 -20.57 16.37
N THR A 328 -21.81 -21.05 15.27
CA THR A 328 -21.17 -21.82 14.20
C THR A 328 -20.51 -21.01 13.07
N SER A 329 -20.69 -19.69 12.98
CA SER A 329 -19.97 -18.87 12.00
C SER A 329 -19.22 -17.73 12.68
N ALA A 330 -17.93 -17.91 12.94
CA ALA A 330 -17.08 -16.91 13.57
C ALA A 330 -16.85 -15.71 12.62
N LYS A 331 -17.77 -14.74 12.63
CA LYS A 331 -17.51 -13.41 12.08
C LYS A 331 -16.84 -12.54 13.14
N THR A 332 -15.83 -11.80 12.73
CA THR A 332 -15.17 -10.77 13.53
C THR A 332 -15.87 -9.43 13.36
N VAL A 333 -15.53 -8.46 14.21
CA VAL A 333 -16.07 -7.07 14.11
C VAL A 333 -15.79 -6.47 12.72
N ASP A 334 -14.66 -6.83 12.09
CA ASP A 334 -14.26 -6.34 10.77
C ASP A 334 -15.13 -6.87 9.63
N ASP A 335 -15.91 -7.93 9.85
CA ASP A 335 -16.87 -8.43 8.87
C ASP A 335 -18.12 -7.56 8.76
N PHE A 336 -18.29 -6.60 9.68
CA PHE A 336 -19.46 -5.75 9.77
C PHE A 336 -19.12 -4.31 9.41
N LYS A 337 -19.58 -3.89 8.23
CA LYS A 337 -19.41 -2.52 7.70
C LYS A 337 -19.88 -1.43 8.67
N SER A 338 -20.86 -1.75 9.53
CA SER A 338 -21.33 -0.83 10.56
C SER A 338 -20.21 -0.32 11.46
N TYR A 339 -19.13 -1.08 11.66
CA TYR A 339 -17.99 -0.71 12.50
C TYR A 339 -16.89 0.09 11.79
N ASP A 340 -16.94 0.22 10.46
CA ASP A 340 -15.87 0.88 9.69
C ASP A 340 -15.65 2.35 10.12
N PHE A 341 -16.71 3.04 10.55
CA PHE A 341 -16.69 4.46 10.91
C PHE A 341 -16.98 4.76 12.39
N PHE A 342 -17.10 3.74 13.23
CA PHE A 342 -17.30 3.95 14.67
C PHE A 342 -16.11 4.66 15.31
N GLN A 343 -14.89 4.29 14.91
CA GLN A 343 -13.73 4.93 15.49
C GLN A 343 -13.52 6.36 14.98
N PHE A 344 -13.86 6.64 13.72
CA PHE A 344 -13.96 8.01 13.20
C PHE A 344 -14.92 8.86 14.04
N TYR A 345 -16.12 8.33 14.33
CA TYR A 345 -17.11 8.99 15.19
C TYR A 345 -16.54 9.26 16.60
N ASN A 346 -15.90 8.27 17.21
CA ASN A 346 -15.24 8.42 18.50
C ASN A 346 -14.16 9.51 18.49
N GLY A 347 -13.38 9.60 17.42
CA GLY A 347 -12.40 10.68 17.22
C GLY A 347 -13.05 12.05 17.24
N ILE A 348 -14.15 12.24 16.50
CA ILE A 348 -14.92 13.49 16.48
C ILE A 348 -15.42 13.86 17.88
N LEU A 349 -15.97 12.88 18.62
CA LEU A 349 -16.42 13.11 19.99
C LEU A 349 -15.27 13.49 20.91
N MET A 350 -14.10 12.85 20.79
CA MET A 350 -12.93 13.22 21.60
C MET A 350 -12.46 14.65 21.34
N ALA A 351 -12.55 15.13 20.09
CA ALA A 351 -12.25 16.52 19.79
C ALA A 351 -13.27 17.48 20.42
N ALA A 352 -14.56 17.15 20.36
CA ALA A 352 -15.62 17.92 21.00
C ALA A 352 -15.42 18.00 22.53
N ASP A 353 -15.23 16.86 23.19
CA ASP A 353 -14.99 16.78 24.64
C ASP A 353 -13.74 17.54 25.07
N SER A 354 -12.71 17.54 24.23
CA SER A 354 -11.47 18.27 24.51
C SER A 354 -11.71 19.79 24.48
N LEU A 355 -12.42 20.27 23.46
CA LEU A 355 -12.71 21.69 23.29
C LEU A 355 -13.85 22.20 24.19
N GLU A 356 -14.73 21.33 24.67
CA GLU A 356 -15.76 21.69 25.64
C GLU A 356 -15.16 22.32 26.90
N LYS A 357 -13.99 21.82 27.32
CA LYS A 357 -13.23 22.35 28.45
C LYS A 357 -12.63 23.73 28.18
N GLU A 358 -12.50 24.11 26.91
CA GLU A 358 -12.08 25.43 26.46
C GLU A 358 -13.28 26.36 26.15
N GLY A 359 -14.51 25.88 26.39
CA GLY A 359 -15.75 26.65 26.22
C GLY A 359 -16.51 26.36 24.93
N PHE A 360 -16.06 25.43 24.09
CA PHE A 360 -16.83 24.99 22.92
C PHE A 360 -18.14 24.33 23.37
N LYS A 361 -19.26 24.70 22.76
CA LYS A 361 -20.56 24.08 23.03
C LYS A 361 -21.17 23.66 21.71
N ALA A 362 -21.57 22.41 21.58
CA ALA A 362 -22.20 21.93 20.36
C ALA A 362 -23.25 20.87 20.63
N HIS A 363 -24.28 20.87 19.81
CA HIS A 363 -25.17 19.73 19.63
C HIS A 363 -24.76 18.99 18.37
N ILE A 364 -24.33 17.73 18.51
CA ILE A 364 -23.88 16.89 17.39
C ILE A 364 -25.01 15.92 17.06
N ASN A 365 -25.73 16.20 15.97
CA ASN A 365 -26.80 15.38 15.45
C ASN A 365 -26.23 14.35 14.47
N VAL A 366 -26.37 13.06 14.80
CA VAL A 366 -25.77 11.97 14.04
C VAL A 366 -26.82 11.30 13.15
N TYR A 367 -26.49 11.10 11.88
CA TYR A 367 -27.37 10.47 10.91
C TYR A 367 -26.64 9.39 10.11
N ASP A 368 -27.32 8.26 9.92
CA ASP A 368 -26.83 7.17 9.09
C ASP A 368 -26.99 7.51 7.59
N ALA A 369 -25.85 7.80 6.95
CA ALA A 369 -25.75 8.21 5.56
C ALA A 369 -25.37 7.05 4.64
N ASP A 370 -25.69 7.17 3.36
CA ASP A 370 -25.64 6.05 2.41
C ASP A 370 -24.25 5.47 2.11
N LYS A 371 -24.25 4.24 1.59
CA LYS A 371 -23.11 3.54 1.01
C LYS A 371 -22.71 4.16 -0.33
N GLU A 372 -21.49 3.90 -0.77
CA GLU A 372 -20.81 4.57 -1.89
C GLU A 372 -21.59 4.72 -3.22
N ALA A 373 -22.52 3.80 -3.53
CA ALA A 373 -23.24 3.76 -4.80
C ALA A 373 -24.72 4.19 -4.73
N ASP A 374 -25.34 4.20 -3.54
CA ASP A 374 -26.74 4.58 -3.39
C ASP A 374 -26.84 6.07 -3.02
N THR A 375 -27.70 6.79 -3.73
CA THR A 375 -27.95 8.22 -3.51
C THR A 375 -29.38 8.47 -3.01
N LEU A 376 -30.18 7.42 -2.84
CA LEU A 376 -31.56 7.51 -2.39
C LEU A 376 -31.63 7.66 -0.87
N LYS A 377 -30.84 6.91 -0.08
CA LYS A 377 -30.83 7.04 1.38
C LYS A 377 -30.38 8.45 1.76
N ILE A 378 -29.29 8.95 1.18
CA ILE A 378 -28.81 10.31 1.47
C ILE A 378 -29.87 11.37 1.15
N ARG A 379 -30.61 11.26 0.03
CA ARG A 379 -31.72 12.18 -0.27
C ARG A 379 -32.84 12.10 0.75
N LYS A 380 -33.16 10.90 1.27
CA LYS A 380 -34.17 10.72 2.32
C LYS A 380 -33.71 11.33 3.64
N VAL A 381 -32.44 11.14 4.00
CA VAL A 381 -31.82 11.71 5.21
C VAL A 381 -31.83 13.24 5.13
N LEU A 382 -31.34 13.83 4.04
CA LEU A 382 -31.27 15.29 3.86
C LEU A 382 -32.64 15.98 3.85
N LYS A 383 -33.73 15.26 3.54
CA LYS A 383 -35.11 15.80 3.65
C LYS A 383 -35.61 15.87 5.08
N LYS A 384 -35.01 15.12 6.01
CA LYS A 384 -35.37 15.11 7.44
C LYS A 384 -34.54 16.08 8.26
N ILE A 385 -33.40 16.53 7.74
CA ILE A 385 -32.49 17.45 8.42
C ILE A 385 -32.88 18.89 8.05
N ASP A 386 -33.07 19.74 9.06
CA ASP A 386 -33.12 21.18 8.84
C ASP A 386 -31.69 21.74 8.71
N LEU A 387 -31.17 21.71 7.50
CA LEU A 387 -29.83 22.22 7.19
C LEU A 387 -29.70 23.74 7.37
N SER A 388 -30.82 24.47 7.41
CA SER A 388 -30.77 25.93 7.59
C SER A 388 -30.43 26.34 9.03
N GLY A 389 -30.71 25.47 9.99
CA GLY A 389 -30.33 25.63 11.39
C GLY A 389 -28.95 25.07 11.74
N MET A 390 -28.24 24.43 10.80
CA MET A 390 -26.93 23.82 11.05
C MET A 390 -25.79 24.83 10.79
N ASP A 391 -24.79 24.83 11.67
CA ASP A 391 -23.56 25.61 11.52
C ASP A 391 -22.49 24.85 10.73
N LEU A 392 -22.51 23.51 10.82
CA LEU A 392 -21.53 22.64 10.19
C LEU A 392 -22.13 21.29 9.83
N VAL A 393 -21.75 20.75 8.67
CA VAL A 393 -22.04 19.37 8.28
C VAL A 393 -20.73 18.64 8.03
N ILE A 394 -20.53 17.50 8.69
CA ILE A 394 -19.38 16.61 8.44
C ILE A 394 -19.90 15.35 7.77
N GLY A 395 -19.36 15.04 6.60
CA GLY A 395 -19.82 13.95 5.74
C GLY A 395 -20.90 14.38 4.74
N PRO A 396 -21.42 13.43 3.94
CA PRO A 396 -21.08 12.00 3.94
C PRO A 396 -19.66 11.74 3.41
N VAL A 397 -19.09 10.58 3.76
CA VAL A 397 -17.68 10.25 3.44
C VAL A 397 -17.46 9.92 1.95
N PHE A 398 -18.42 9.25 1.31
CA PHE A 398 -18.30 8.82 -0.08
C PHE A 398 -18.64 9.93 -1.08
N ALA A 399 -17.84 10.02 -2.16
CA ALA A 399 -17.89 11.14 -3.11
C ALA A 399 -19.24 11.33 -3.81
N ARG A 400 -19.94 10.24 -4.19
CA ARG A 400 -21.24 10.34 -4.90
C ARG A 400 -22.35 10.87 -3.99
N SER A 401 -22.44 10.34 -2.77
CA SER A 401 -23.40 10.81 -1.77
C SER A 401 -23.08 12.24 -1.34
N PHE A 402 -21.79 12.58 -1.29
CA PHE A 402 -21.34 13.93 -0.96
C PHE A 402 -21.72 14.96 -2.04
N ASP A 403 -21.62 14.62 -3.33
CA ASP A 403 -22.08 15.51 -4.41
C ASP A 403 -23.58 15.88 -4.29
N VAL A 404 -24.41 14.96 -3.79
CA VAL A 404 -25.81 15.25 -3.51
C VAL A 404 -25.92 16.18 -2.30
N ALA A 405 -25.25 15.85 -1.19
CA ALA A 405 -25.30 16.63 0.03
C ALA A 405 -24.74 18.06 -0.15
N SER A 406 -23.68 18.23 -0.95
CA SER A 406 -23.05 19.52 -1.18
C SER A 406 -23.99 20.50 -1.88
N ARG A 407 -24.87 20.03 -2.77
CA ARG A 407 -25.90 20.88 -3.41
C ARG A 407 -26.96 21.36 -2.42
N TYR A 408 -27.34 20.51 -1.47
CA TYR A 408 -28.21 20.92 -0.37
C TYR A 408 -27.50 21.92 0.54
N ALA A 409 -26.22 21.70 0.83
CA ALA A 409 -25.41 22.61 1.61
C ALA A 409 -25.28 23.99 0.95
N LEU A 410 -25.05 24.04 -0.37
CA LEU A 410 -25.01 25.27 -1.17
C LEU A 410 -26.33 26.05 -1.08
N LYS A 411 -27.46 25.36 -1.23
CA LYS A 411 -28.80 25.97 -1.15
C LYS A 411 -29.06 26.58 0.22
N ASN A 412 -28.62 25.92 1.29
CA ASN A 412 -28.83 26.35 2.67
C ASN A 412 -27.68 27.21 3.23
N LYS A 413 -26.63 27.45 2.44
CA LYS A 413 -25.42 28.20 2.83
C LYS A 413 -24.73 27.64 4.09
N VAL A 414 -24.78 26.33 4.29
CA VAL A 414 -24.11 25.63 5.40
C VAL A 414 -22.81 25.00 4.92
N LYS A 415 -21.76 25.09 5.74
CA LYS A 415 -20.44 24.54 5.43
C LYS A 415 -20.45 23.02 5.58
N ILE A 416 -19.92 22.31 4.59
CA ILE A 416 -19.94 20.85 4.51
C ILE A 416 -18.54 20.29 4.24
N ILE A 417 -18.11 19.32 5.05
CA ILE A 417 -16.78 18.72 5.01
C ILE A 417 -16.87 17.32 4.43
N ASN A 418 -16.11 17.00 3.39
CA ASN A 418 -15.89 15.62 2.99
C ASN A 418 -14.61 15.06 3.65
N PRO A 419 -14.72 13.98 4.45
CA PRO A 419 -13.55 13.42 5.14
C PRO A 419 -12.56 12.63 4.26
N LEU A 420 -13.00 11.92 3.21
CA LEU A 420 -12.20 10.84 2.58
C LEU A 420 -11.95 10.97 1.07
N SER A 421 -12.73 11.77 0.35
CA SER A 421 -12.63 11.89 -1.10
C SER A 421 -11.47 12.81 -1.51
N ARG A 422 -10.73 12.40 -2.54
CA ARG A 422 -9.70 13.21 -3.23
C ARG A 422 -10.20 13.84 -4.54
N ARG A 423 -11.52 13.79 -4.79
CA ARG A 423 -12.08 14.28 -6.06
C ARG A 423 -12.15 15.80 -6.09
N ASP A 424 -11.19 16.41 -6.77
CA ASP A 424 -11.10 17.87 -6.95
C ASP A 424 -12.35 18.53 -7.55
N LYS A 425 -13.13 17.80 -8.35
CA LYS A 425 -14.36 18.36 -8.94
C LYS A 425 -15.45 18.68 -7.91
N LEU A 426 -15.37 18.13 -6.70
CA LEU A 426 -16.39 18.32 -5.66
C LEU A 426 -16.41 19.74 -5.07
N VAL A 427 -15.33 20.52 -5.22
CA VAL A 427 -15.29 21.91 -4.77
C VAL A 427 -15.83 22.90 -5.79
N ALA A 428 -15.99 22.49 -7.06
CA ALA A 428 -16.31 23.41 -8.15
C ALA A 428 -17.69 24.07 -7.97
N GLY A 429 -17.74 25.40 -7.99
CA GLY A 429 -18.98 26.16 -7.92
C GLY A 429 -19.73 26.08 -6.59
N ASN A 430 -19.07 25.66 -5.50
CA ASN A 430 -19.66 25.58 -4.18
C ASN A 430 -18.71 26.07 -3.07
N PRO A 431 -18.81 27.33 -2.62
CA PRO A 431 -17.89 27.92 -1.64
C PRO A 431 -18.09 27.40 -0.20
N PHE A 432 -19.06 26.51 0.00
CA PHE A 432 -19.35 25.91 1.30
C PHE A 432 -18.72 24.52 1.47
N VAL A 433 -18.10 23.97 0.42
CA VAL A 433 -17.45 22.65 0.47
C VAL A 433 -16.03 22.76 1.01
N TYR A 434 -15.67 21.82 1.87
CA TYR A 434 -14.33 21.63 2.42
C TYR A 434 -13.88 20.18 2.21
N MET A 435 -12.70 19.98 1.63
CA MET A 435 -12.13 18.65 1.42
C MET A 435 -11.03 18.39 2.46
N ALA A 436 -11.20 17.40 3.33
CA ALA A 436 -10.19 17.06 4.33
C ALA A 436 -8.92 16.46 3.71
N GLN A 437 -9.09 15.68 2.63
CA GLN A 437 -7.98 15.09 1.91
C GLN A 437 -7.18 16.13 1.13
N SER A 438 -5.86 15.96 1.12
CA SER A 438 -4.96 16.74 0.29
C SER A 438 -5.13 16.42 -1.19
N THR A 439 -4.98 17.46 -2.02
CA THR A 439 -4.99 17.27 -3.48
C THR A 439 -3.70 16.62 -3.95
N GLU A 440 -3.80 15.92 -5.07
CA GLU A 440 -2.65 15.34 -5.75
C GLU A 440 -1.65 16.42 -6.16
N GLU A 441 -2.11 17.56 -6.68
CA GLU A 441 -1.28 18.73 -7.00
C GLU A 441 -0.49 19.22 -5.77
N ALA A 442 -1.12 19.27 -4.59
CA ALA A 442 -0.44 19.72 -3.37
C ALA A 442 0.68 18.77 -2.96
N MET A 443 0.42 17.46 -2.98
CA MET A 443 1.43 16.44 -2.69
C MET A 443 2.59 16.49 -3.70
N LEU A 444 2.29 16.52 -5.00
CA LEU A 444 3.32 16.57 -6.05
C LEU A 444 4.12 17.88 -6.04
N SER A 445 3.49 19.01 -5.75
CA SER A 445 4.15 20.29 -5.53
C SER A 445 5.08 20.24 -4.32
N GLY A 446 4.64 19.59 -3.24
CA GLY A 446 5.44 19.37 -2.04
C GLY A 446 6.67 18.52 -2.30
N LEU A 447 6.49 17.40 -3.00
CA LEU A 447 7.58 16.50 -3.40
C LEU A 447 8.58 17.20 -4.34
N ALA A 448 8.10 17.99 -5.31
CA ALA A 448 8.96 18.77 -6.20
C ALA A 448 9.78 19.80 -5.42
N SER A 449 9.14 20.48 -4.46
CA SER A 449 9.81 21.46 -3.60
C SER A 449 10.84 20.79 -2.67
N PHE A 450 10.54 19.60 -2.16
CA PHE A 450 11.47 18.78 -1.37
C PHE A 450 12.70 18.39 -2.20
N LEU A 451 12.50 17.89 -3.43
CA LEU A 451 13.59 17.53 -4.33
C LEU A 451 14.54 18.72 -4.57
N LEU A 452 13.99 19.88 -4.95
CA LEU A 452 14.77 21.08 -5.26
C LEU A 452 15.54 21.64 -4.05
N ARG A 453 14.99 21.52 -2.84
CA ARG A 453 15.65 22.01 -1.63
C ARG A 453 16.80 21.12 -1.20
N ASN A 454 16.62 19.80 -1.26
CA ASN A 454 17.50 18.84 -0.60
C ASN A 454 18.51 18.18 -1.54
N TYR A 455 18.26 18.14 -2.85
CA TYR A 455 19.07 17.37 -3.80
C TYR A 455 19.63 18.24 -4.94
N LYS A 456 20.15 19.42 -4.61
CA LYS A 456 20.81 20.31 -5.60
C LYS A 456 21.98 19.58 -6.28
N GLY A 457 22.08 19.67 -7.60
CA GLY A 457 23.15 18.99 -8.36
C GLY A 457 22.87 17.51 -8.65
N ALA A 458 21.78 16.94 -8.13
CA ALA A 458 21.52 15.51 -8.26
C ALA A 458 21.19 15.08 -9.69
N ASN A 459 21.52 13.83 -10.00
CA ASN A 459 21.02 13.13 -11.16
C ASN A 459 19.65 12.51 -10.82
N VAL A 460 18.59 13.02 -11.44
CA VAL A 460 17.21 12.66 -11.12
C VAL A 460 16.64 11.78 -12.22
N ILE A 461 16.22 10.57 -11.87
CA ILE A 461 15.60 9.62 -12.79
C ILE A 461 14.12 9.47 -12.43
N ILE A 462 13.24 9.98 -13.27
CA ILE A 462 11.80 9.90 -13.11
C ILE A 462 11.27 8.69 -13.88
N CYS A 463 10.86 7.67 -13.16
CA CYS A 463 10.29 6.44 -13.68
C CYS A 463 8.77 6.55 -13.74
N ARG A 464 8.19 6.26 -14.90
CA ARG A 464 6.73 6.11 -15.07
C ARG A 464 6.40 4.71 -15.53
N ASN A 465 5.25 4.18 -15.10
CA ASN A 465 4.65 3.05 -15.79
C ASN A 465 3.97 3.55 -17.09
N GLY A 466 3.82 2.74 -18.13
CA GLY A 466 3.34 3.20 -19.44
C GLY A 466 1.87 3.68 -19.50
N THR A 467 1.21 3.91 -18.36
CA THR A 467 -0.21 4.31 -18.29
C THR A 467 -0.41 5.81 -18.50
N LYS A 468 -1.63 6.22 -18.85
CA LYS A 468 -1.97 7.64 -19.03
C LYS A 468 -1.99 8.37 -17.70
N GLU A 469 -2.40 7.67 -16.65
CA GLU A 469 -2.56 8.18 -15.29
C GLU A 469 -1.20 8.57 -14.71
N THR A 470 -0.20 7.68 -14.75
CA THR A 470 1.14 8.00 -14.21
C THR A 470 1.91 8.97 -15.09
N ALA A 471 1.66 8.99 -16.41
CA ALA A 471 2.16 10.04 -17.29
C ALA A 471 1.59 11.41 -16.90
N ALA A 472 0.32 11.49 -16.49
CA ALA A 472 -0.29 12.72 -15.99
C ALA A 472 0.34 13.16 -14.65
N LEU A 473 0.57 12.23 -13.71
CA LEU A 473 1.27 12.51 -12.45
C LEU A 473 2.67 13.08 -12.69
N SER A 474 3.46 12.42 -13.54
CA SER A 474 4.80 12.88 -13.91
C SER A 474 4.75 14.27 -14.55
N ALA A 475 3.80 14.53 -15.45
CA ALA A 475 3.65 15.83 -16.09
C ALA A 475 3.30 16.94 -15.08
N VAL A 476 2.44 16.65 -14.10
CA VAL A 476 2.11 17.58 -13.00
C VAL A 476 3.34 17.86 -12.13
N PHE A 477 4.09 16.83 -11.75
CA PHE A 477 5.32 16.98 -10.98
C PHE A 477 6.37 17.81 -11.73
N LEU A 478 6.63 17.51 -13.00
CA LEU A 478 7.56 18.25 -13.86
C LEU A 478 7.12 19.69 -14.06
N LYS A 479 5.82 19.95 -14.19
CA LYS A 479 5.26 21.31 -14.25
C LYS A 479 5.56 22.07 -12.96
N ASN A 480 5.45 21.42 -11.79
CA ASN A 480 5.77 22.02 -10.50
C ASN A 480 7.27 22.31 -10.34
N LEU A 481 8.14 21.40 -10.79
CA LEU A 481 9.60 21.63 -10.81
C LEU A 481 9.98 22.85 -11.65
N LYS A 482 9.34 23.05 -12.80
CA LYS A 482 9.56 24.19 -13.71
C LYS A 482 9.17 25.55 -13.13
N LYS A 483 8.49 25.60 -11.98
CA LYS A 483 8.17 26.87 -11.29
C LYS A 483 9.37 27.48 -10.57
N SER A 484 10.49 26.76 -10.44
CA SER A 484 11.67 27.20 -9.71
C SER A 484 12.90 27.35 -10.63
N ASP A 485 13.62 28.46 -10.49
CA ASP A 485 14.90 28.69 -11.18
C ASP A 485 15.99 27.68 -10.79
N SER A 486 15.83 27.03 -9.63
CA SER A 486 16.73 25.98 -9.14
C SER A 486 16.64 24.68 -9.95
N LEU A 487 15.68 24.56 -10.86
CA LEU A 487 15.57 23.41 -11.78
C LEU A 487 16.87 23.20 -12.58
N SER A 488 17.56 24.28 -12.95
CA SER A 488 18.82 24.25 -13.69
C SER A 488 19.94 23.49 -12.97
N THR A 489 19.81 23.30 -11.65
CA THR A 489 20.78 22.54 -10.84
C THR A 489 20.58 21.03 -10.92
N LEU A 490 19.46 20.54 -11.47
CA LEU A 490 19.15 19.10 -11.53
C LEU A 490 19.42 18.54 -12.93
N HIS A 491 19.93 17.31 -12.97
CA HIS A 491 20.05 16.55 -14.22
C HIS A 491 18.89 15.57 -14.34
N ILE A 492 17.81 15.95 -15.02
CA ILE A 492 16.59 15.15 -15.09
C ILE A 492 16.57 14.23 -16.31
N LYS A 493 16.24 12.96 -16.07
CA LYS A 493 15.96 11.93 -17.08
C LYS A 493 14.61 11.28 -16.81
N GLU A 494 13.80 11.11 -17.84
CA GLU A 494 12.56 10.32 -17.74
C GLU A 494 12.78 8.92 -18.31
N VAL A 495 12.26 7.91 -17.62
CA VAL A 495 12.32 6.49 -18.02
C VAL A 495 10.92 5.92 -18.06
N ASN A 496 10.54 5.33 -19.19
CA ASN A 496 9.33 4.54 -19.30
C ASN A 496 9.61 3.11 -18.84
N TYR A 497 9.40 2.82 -17.56
CA TYR A 497 9.83 1.58 -16.93
C TYR A 497 9.20 0.32 -17.56
N THR A 498 7.99 0.40 -18.10
CA THR A 498 7.36 -0.76 -18.77
C THR A 498 7.97 -1.07 -20.13
N VAL A 499 8.63 -0.09 -20.78
CA VAL A 499 9.25 -0.25 -22.10
C VAL A 499 10.75 -0.48 -21.97
N GLU A 500 11.41 0.34 -21.15
CA GLU A 500 12.85 0.36 -20.99
C GLU A 500 13.33 -0.56 -19.86
N SER A 501 12.41 -1.04 -19.02
CA SER A 501 12.70 -1.88 -17.85
C SER A 501 13.69 -1.25 -16.87
N PHE A 502 14.24 -2.06 -15.97
CA PHE A 502 15.31 -1.62 -15.07
C PHE A 502 16.58 -1.18 -15.82
N ALA A 503 16.81 -1.70 -17.04
CA ALA A 503 17.93 -1.28 -17.88
C ALA A 503 17.90 0.21 -18.25
N GLY A 504 16.70 0.79 -18.41
CA GLY A 504 16.53 2.23 -18.62
C GLY A 504 17.01 3.06 -17.45
N ILE A 505 16.88 2.55 -16.22
CA ILE A 505 17.37 3.22 -15.02
C ILE A 505 18.89 3.10 -14.93
N THR A 506 19.42 1.87 -15.01
CA THR A 506 20.86 1.64 -14.83
C THR A 506 21.71 2.39 -15.85
N LYS A 507 21.21 2.54 -17.09
CA LYS A 507 21.88 3.33 -18.13
C LYS A 507 21.98 4.83 -17.80
N ASN A 508 21.07 5.35 -16.99
CA ASN A 508 20.99 6.77 -16.65
C ASN A 508 21.50 7.08 -15.24
N LEU A 509 21.97 6.08 -14.47
CA LEU A 509 22.63 6.32 -13.19
C LEU A 509 23.96 7.04 -13.40
N SER A 510 24.28 7.94 -12.47
CA SER A 510 25.54 8.69 -12.46
C SER A 510 26.50 8.07 -11.45
N GLU A 511 27.74 7.84 -11.84
CA GLU A 511 28.80 7.43 -10.91
C GLU A 511 29.37 8.60 -10.10
N SER A 512 29.18 9.84 -10.56
CA SER A 512 29.77 11.05 -9.97
C SER A 512 28.79 11.86 -9.13
N ASN A 513 27.50 11.81 -9.47
CA ASN A 513 26.47 12.62 -8.84
C ASN A 513 25.58 11.73 -7.96
N HIS A 514 25.07 12.31 -6.87
CA HIS A 514 24.03 11.66 -6.09
C HIS A 514 22.81 11.38 -6.97
N ASN A 515 22.30 10.14 -6.92
CA ASN A 515 21.18 9.70 -7.75
C ASN A 515 19.88 9.77 -6.97
N VAL A 516 18.88 10.44 -7.51
CA VAL A 516 17.52 10.43 -6.96
C VAL A 516 16.60 9.75 -7.95
N VAL A 517 16.04 8.60 -7.57
CA VAL A 517 15.10 7.85 -8.41
C VAL A 517 13.70 8.06 -7.88
N LEU A 518 12.80 8.54 -8.74
CA LEU A 518 11.39 8.78 -8.41
C LEU A 518 10.53 7.81 -9.21
N MET A 519 9.61 7.08 -8.57
CA MET A 519 8.72 6.14 -9.26
C MET A 519 7.26 6.56 -9.16
N PHE A 520 6.67 6.95 -10.29
CA PHE A 520 5.24 7.17 -10.47
C PHE A 520 4.56 5.87 -10.85
N SER A 521 4.24 5.05 -9.84
CA SER A 521 3.47 3.81 -10.01
C SER A 521 2.78 3.44 -8.69
N ASP A 522 1.58 2.91 -8.81
CA ASP A 522 0.78 2.26 -7.76
C ASP A 522 0.65 0.74 -7.99
N ASN A 523 1.39 0.20 -8.97
CA ASN A 523 1.34 -1.23 -9.29
C ASN A 523 1.95 -2.07 -8.18
N ARG A 524 1.08 -2.67 -7.36
CA ARG A 524 1.41 -3.44 -6.15
C ARG A 524 2.40 -4.58 -6.37
N SER A 525 2.42 -5.18 -7.57
CA SER A 525 3.32 -6.30 -7.90
C SER A 525 4.68 -5.85 -8.42
N MET A 526 4.71 -4.71 -9.11
CA MET A 526 5.93 -4.18 -9.72
C MET A 526 6.86 -3.52 -8.70
N ILE A 527 6.27 -2.78 -7.75
CA ILE A 527 7.02 -1.94 -6.81
C ILE A 527 8.02 -2.75 -5.96
N PRO A 528 7.66 -3.89 -5.32
CA PRO A 528 8.63 -4.65 -4.52
C PRO A 528 9.83 -5.15 -5.35
N SER A 529 9.57 -5.59 -6.58
CA SER A 529 10.63 -6.05 -7.50
C SER A 529 11.52 -4.88 -7.94
N PHE A 530 10.94 -3.72 -8.22
CA PHE A 530 11.68 -2.50 -8.55
C PHE A 530 12.58 -2.05 -7.39
N VAL A 531 12.07 -2.03 -6.16
CA VAL A 531 12.86 -1.65 -4.97
C VAL A 531 14.03 -2.62 -4.74
N SER A 532 13.78 -3.93 -4.88
CA SER A 532 14.83 -4.95 -4.75
C SER A 532 15.96 -4.75 -5.77
N LEU A 533 15.60 -4.53 -7.04
CA LEU A 533 16.58 -4.26 -8.10
C LEU A 533 17.35 -2.95 -7.85
N LEU A 534 16.66 -1.90 -7.42
CA LEU A 534 17.27 -0.61 -7.14
C LEU A 534 18.26 -0.70 -5.96
N ASN A 535 17.89 -1.41 -4.90
CA ASN A 535 18.77 -1.68 -3.76
C ASN A 535 20.01 -2.48 -4.19
N ALA A 536 19.86 -3.47 -5.08
CA ALA A 536 20.99 -4.20 -5.62
C ALA A 536 21.97 -3.29 -6.41
N ALA A 537 21.45 -2.28 -7.12
CA ALA A 537 22.25 -1.29 -7.85
C ALA A 537 22.88 -0.21 -6.94
N ASN A 538 22.34 0.01 -5.74
CA ASN A 538 22.77 1.08 -4.85
C ASN A 538 24.19 0.92 -4.28
N LYS A 539 24.78 -0.29 -4.33
CA LYS A 539 26.05 -0.61 -3.65
C LYS A 539 27.18 0.41 -3.84
N ASN A 540 27.25 1.08 -5.00
CA ASN A 540 28.25 2.13 -5.29
C ASN A 540 27.66 3.40 -5.93
N GLN A 541 26.33 3.55 -5.96
CA GLN A 541 25.66 4.57 -6.79
C GLN A 541 24.97 5.68 -5.97
N ASN A 542 25.01 5.61 -4.63
CA ASN A 542 24.42 6.62 -3.72
C ASN A 542 23.02 7.06 -4.18
N ILE A 543 22.07 6.13 -4.09
CA ILE A 543 20.70 6.26 -4.60
C ILE A 543 19.75 6.58 -3.44
N THR A 544 19.06 7.70 -3.57
CA THR A 544 17.84 8.01 -2.82
C THR A 544 16.61 7.64 -3.65
N LEU A 545 15.63 6.99 -3.02
CA LEU A 545 14.36 6.63 -3.64
C LEU A 545 13.23 7.54 -3.15
N LEU A 546 12.48 8.13 -4.08
CA LEU A 546 11.25 8.85 -3.81
C LEU A 546 10.05 8.04 -4.34
N GLY A 547 9.00 7.90 -3.52
CA GLY A 547 7.79 7.15 -3.89
C GLY A 547 6.49 7.92 -3.70
N LEU A 548 5.42 7.32 -4.23
CA LEU A 548 4.04 7.76 -3.99
C LEU A 548 3.48 7.10 -2.71
N PRO A 549 2.46 7.70 -2.09
CA PRO A 549 1.89 7.16 -0.86
C PRO A 549 1.34 5.73 -0.99
N GLY A 550 1.51 4.92 0.06
CA GLY A 550 0.88 3.60 0.21
C GLY A 550 1.80 2.40 -0.03
N TRP A 551 3.10 2.62 -0.27
CA TRP A 551 4.07 1.57 -0.54
C TRP A 551 4.41 0.72 0.69
N GLU A 552 4.23 1.26 1.88
CA GLU A 552 4.39 0.58 3.18
C GLU A 552 3.49 -0.66 3.31
N THR A 553 2.38 -0.71 2.57
CA THR A 553 1.43 -1.83 2.59
C THR A 553 1.75 -2.93 1.57
N LEU A 554 2.84 -2.80 0.81
CA LEU A 554 3.18 -3.69 -0.31
C LEU A 554 4.13 -4.83 0.08
N GLY A 555 4.46 -4.98 1.37
CA GLY A 555 5.36 -6.03 1.85
C GLY A 555 6.78 -5.88 1.33
N ILE A 556 7.23 -4.63 1.11
CA ILE A 556 8.60 -4.32 0.69
C ILE A 556 9.52 -4.50 1.90
N GLU A 557 10.69 -5.12 1.68
CA GLU A 557 11.69 -5.28 2.73
C GLU A 557 12.15 -3.91 3.26
N THR A 558 11.89 -3.66 4.53
CA THR A 558 12.19 -2.39 5.21
C THR A 558 13.67 -2.03 5.15
N GLU A 559 14.56 -3.03 5.16
CA GLU A 559 16.00 -2.84 4.98
C GLU A 559 16.34 -2.26 3.60
N PHE A 560 15.63 -2.66 2.54
CA PHE A 560 15.88 -2.13 1.19
C PHE A 560 15.45 -0.67 1.10
N LEU A 561 14.30 -0.32 1.68
CA LEU A 561 13.84 1.07 1.76
C LEU A 561 14.81 1.93 2.58
N SER A 562 15.32 1.41 3.70
CA SER A 562 16.29 2.13 4.52
C SER A 562 17.62 2.36 3.79
N LYS A 563 18.16 1.35 3.10
CA LYS A 563 19.39 1.49 2.30
C LYS A 563 19.25 2.46 1.14
N LEU A 564 18.04 2.60 0.60
CA LEU A 564 17.72 3.52 -0.48
C LEU A 564 17.30 4.92 0.02
N ASP A 565 17.47 5.21 1.31
CA ASP A 565 17.04 6.47 1.92
C ASP A 565 15.61 6.85 1.45
N TYR A 566 14.68 5.90 1.60
CA TYR A 566 13.36 6.01 1.00
C TYR A 566 12.56 7.16 1.61
N HIS A 567 12.07 8.04 0.75
CA HIS A 567 11.16 9.12 1.10
C HIS A 567 9.81 8.96 0.40
N GLU A 568 8.75 9.25 1.14
CA GLU A 568 7.37 9.22 0.66
C GLU A 568 6.69 10.56 0.92
N VAL A 569 5.91 11.04 -0.05
CA VAL A 569 4.96 12.13 0.19
C VAL A 569 3.64 11.57 0.69
N THR A 570 3.15 12.10 1.81
CA THR A 570 1.89 11.66 2.40
C THR A 570 1.19 12.84 3.08
N GLN A 571 -0.10 12.68 3.36
CA GLN A 571 -0.83 13.58 4.26
C GLN A 571 -0.90 13.02 5.69
N TYR A 572 -0.59 11.73 5.86
CA TYR A 572 -0.79 10.98 7.09
C TYR A 572 0.55 10.66 7.73
N TYR A 573 0.76 11.18 8.94
CA TYR A 573 1.93 10.82 9.73
C TYR A 573 1.59 10.92 11.21
N ILE A 574 1.79 9.82 11.94
CA ILE A 574 1.56 9.75 13.38
C ILE A 574 2.93 9.64 14.04
N ASP A 575 3.32 10.68 14.77
CA ASP A 575 4.53 10.65 15.58
C ASP A 575 4.21 10.09 16.97
N TYR A 576 4.43 8.79 17.17
CA TYR A 576 4.22 8.14 18.47
C TYR A 576 5.21 8.63 19.56
N ASN A 577 6.21 9.45 19.23
CA ASN A 577 7.03 10.13 20.24
C ASN A 577 6.42 11.47 20.68
N SER A 578 5.41 11.98 19.96
CA SER A 578 4.71 13.20 20.30
C SER A 578 3.86 13.02 21.55
N GLU A 579 3.96 13.96 22.49
CA GLU A 579 3.12 13.97 23.68
C GLU A 579 1.63 14.07 23.31
N ALA A 580 1.29 14.85 22.29
CA ALA A 580 -0.08 14.96 21.80
C ALA A 580 -0.61 13.60 21.36
N VAL A 581 0.12 12.88 20.51
CA VAL A 581 -0.29 11.55 20.03
C VAL A 581 -0.44 10.57 21.21
N ASN A 582 0.55 10.51 22.10
CA ASN A 582 0.50 9.63 23.26
C ASN A 582 -0.70 9.91 24.17
N ARG A 583 -1.05 11.19 24.34
CA ARG A 583 -2.19 11.62 25.13
C ARG A 583 -3.52 11.26 24.48
N PHE A 584 -3.67 11.49 23.17
CA PHE A 584 -4.83 11.06 22.41
C PHE A 584 -5.04 9.54 22.55
N VAL A 585 -4.00 8.74 22.30
CA VAL A 585 -4.06 7.27 22.41
C VAL A 585 -4.45 6.83 23.82
N LYS A 586 -3.84 7.40 24.86
CA LYS A 586 -4.15 7.07 26.26
C LYS A 586 -5.61 7.35 26.61
N GLN A 587 -6.13 8.50 26.20
CA GLN A 587 -7.52 8.88 26.47
C GLN A 587 -8.52 8.07 25.66
N TYR A 588 -8.19 7.77 24.40
CA TYR A 588 -9.01 6.93 23.55
C TYR A 588 -9.18 5.54 24.18
N ARG A 589 -8.08 4.91 24.61
CA ARG A 589 -8.09 3.65 25.34
C ARG A 589 -8.89 3.73 26.63
N ALA A 590 -8.68 4.79 27.42
CA ALA A 590 -9.37 4.94 28.70
C ALA A 590 -10.89 5.16 28.55
N LYS A 591 -11.32 5.83 27.47
CA LYS A 591 -12.74 6.13 27.22
C LYS A 591 -13.48 4.97 26.53
N TYR A 592 -12.83 4.32 25.55
CA TYR A 592 -13.48 3.34 24.68
C TYR A 592 -13.02 1.90 24.89
N ASN A 593 -12.01 1.66 25.74
CA ASN A 593 -11.42 0.34 26.00
C ASN A 593 -10.90 -0.38 24.76
N ILE A 594 -10.48 0.37 23.74
CA ILE A 594 -9.99 -0.15 22.46
C ILE A 594 -8.81 0.71 21.97
N GLU A 595 -8.02 0.15 21.06
CA GLU A 595 -6.96 0.90 20.37
C GLU A 595 -7.57 1.82 19.30
N PRO A 596 -7.14 3.10 19.18
CA PRO A 596 -7.44 3.90 18.01
C PRO A 596 -6.70 3.36 16.79
N LEU A 597 -7.45 2.95 15.78
CA LEU A 597 -6.97 2.33 14.56
C LEU A 597 -6.94 3.33 13.39
N LEU A 598 -5.89 3.20 12.58
CA LEU A 598 -5.68 4.02 11.39
C LEU A 598 -6.69 3.71 10.29
N ASP A 599 -6.91 2.43 10.03
CA ASP A 599 -7.83 1.89 9.03
C ASP A 599 -9.31 2.07 9.41
N LYS A 600 -9.61 2.34 10.68
CA LYS A 600 -10.93 2.78 11.18
C LYS A 600 -11.03 4.31 11.39
N GLN A 601 -10.02 5.05 10.91
CA GLN A 601 -9.96 6.51 10.86
C GLN A 601 -10.16 7.22 12.22
N ALA A 602 -9.71 6.63 13.33
CA ALA A 602 -9.82 7.22 14.67
C ALA A 602 -9.17 8.61 14.76
N PHE A 603 -7.91 8.69 14.31
CA PHE A 603 -7.10 9.92 14.32
C PHE A 603 -7.67 10.98 13.38
N LEU A 604 -8.08 10.59 12.17
CA LEU A 604 -8.66 11.52 11.20
C LEU A 604 -9.98 12.12 11.71
N GLY A 605 -10.82 11.33 12.37
CA GLY A 605 -12.03 11.82 13.03
C GLY A 605 -11.71 12.89 14.08
N PHE A 606 -10.70 12.63 14.93
CA PHE A 606 -10.22 13.61 15.90
C PHE A 606 -9.69 14.87 15.21
N ASP A 607 -8.82 14.75 14.22
CA ASP A 607 -8.20 15.90 13.56
C ASP A 607 -9.23 16.79 12.84
N ILE A 608 -10.22 16.20 12.16
CA ILE A 608 -11.31 16.95 11.52
C ILE A 608 -12.13 17.71 12.58
N GLY A 609 -12.55 17.03 13.64
CA GLY A 609 -13.27 17.67 14.73
C GLY A 609 -12.45 18.79 15.37
N TRP A 610 -11.19 18.49 15.70
CA TRP A 610 -10.26 19.41 16.35
C TRP A 610 -10.06 20.67 15.53
N TYR A 611 -9.87 20.55 14.22
CA TYR A 611 -9.70 21.69 13.34
C TYR A 611 -10.99 22.51 13.22
N PHE A 612 -12.10 21.90 12.80
CA PHE A 612 -13.32 22.65 12.47
C PHE A 612 -14.05 23.18 13.70
N PHE A 613 -14.00 22.48 14.84
CA PHE A 613 -14.58 22.98 16.08
C PHE A 613 -13.77 24.16 16.63
N ASN A 614 -12.43 24.13 16.51
CA ASN A 614 -11.62 25.32 16.77
C ASN A 614 -11.97 26.48 15.83
N ALA A 615 -12.21 26.21 14.53
CA ALA A 615 -12.61 27.25 13.59
C ALA A 615 -13.93 27.91 14.00
N LEU A 616 -14.93 27.11 14.37
CA LEU A 616 -16.22 27.59 14.89
C LEU A 616 -16.04 28.37 16.21
N MET A 617 -15.34 27.81 17.18
CA MET A 617 -15.13 28.39 18.50
C MET A 617 -14.40 29.74 18.43
N ASN A 618 -13.40 29.87 17.55
CA ASN A 618 -12.61 31.09 17.44
C ASN A 618 -13.28 32.13 16.53
N TYR A 619 -13.82 31.71 15.38
CA TYR A 619 -14.21 32.62 14.29
C TYR A 619 -15.70 32.58 13.93
N GLY A 620 -16.48 31.70 14.55
CA GLY A 620 -17.90 31.52 14.26
C GLY A 620 -18.14 30.77 12.95
N PRO A 621 -19.40 30.63 12.52
CA PRO A 621 -19.72 29.85 11.32
C PRO A 621 -19.06 30.38 10.06
N ASP A 622 -18.79 31.68 9.93
CA ASP A 622 -18.22 32.32 8.73
C ASP A 622 -16.69 32.43 8.73
N PHE A 623 -16.02 31.39 9.23
CA PHE A 623 -14.57 31.32 9.43
C PHE A 623 -13.70 31.41 8.16
N ASN A 624 -14.27 31.43 6.94
CA ASN A 624 -13.53 31.30 5.66
C ASN A 624 -12.33 32.27 5.54
N SER A 625 -12.54 33.56 5.83
CA SER A 625 -11.51 34.60 5.71
C SER A 625 -10.41 34.50 6.78
N CYS A 626 -10.68 33.74 7.84
CA CYS A 626 -9.85 33.59 9.03
C CYS A 626 -9.04 32.29 9.04
N LEU A 627 -9.33 31.35 8.13
CA LEU A 627 -8.61 30.08 8.03
C LEU A 627 -7.10 30.26 7.79
N LYS A 628 -6.68 31.35 7.13
CA LYS A 628 -5.25 31.67 6.96
C LYS A 628 -4.51 31.95 8.29
N ASN A 629 -5.24 32.31 9.35
CA ASN A 629 -4.71 32.54 10.68
C ASN A 629 -4.72 31.23 11.51
N MET A 630 -5.35 30.16 11.01
CA MET A 630 -5.32 28.85 11.69
C MET A 630 -4.00 28.16 11.44
N ASN A 631 -3.23 28.01 12.53
CA ASN A 631 -2.08 27.12 12.57
C ASN A 631 -2.33 26.03 13.60
N ILE A 632 -3.15 25.05 13.21
CA ILE A 632 -3.49 23.89 14.04
C ILE A 632 -2.88 22.66 13.39
N GLU A 633 -2.04 21.97 14.14
CA GLU A 633 -1.55 20.65 13.74
C GLU A 633 -2.42 19.58 14.39
N GLY A 634 -2.76 18.57 13.59
CA GLY A 634 -3.42 17.38 14.08
C GLY A 634 -2.43 16.35 14.65
N VAL A 635 -2.97 15.29 15.25
CA VAL A 635 -2.20 14.13 15.71
C VAL A 635 -1.79 13.20 14.57
N GLN A 636 -2.43 13.33 13.40
CA GLN A 636 -2.11 12.59 12.18
C GLN A 636 -2.04 13.50 10.95
N THR A 637 -3.06 14.34 10.78
CA THR A 637 -3.34 15.10 9.56
C THR A 637 -3.33 16.58 9.88
N ASN A 638 -2.65 17.37 9.04
CA ASN A 638 -2.71 18.82 9.13
C ASN A 638 -3.73 19.36 8.12
N PHE A 639 -4.18 20.59 8.31
CA PHE A 639 -5.06 21.25 7.35
C PHE A 639 -4.52 22.62 6.97
N ARG A 640 -4.41 22.84 5.66
CA ARG A 640 -4.08 24.15 5.08
C ARG A 640 -5.02 24.39 3.91
N TYR A 641 -6.11 25.10 4.17
CA TYR A 641 -7.16 25.29 3.17
C TYR A 641 -6.82 26.38 2.16
N TYR A 642 -7.05 26.05 0.90
CA TYR A 642 -6.95 26.95 -0.25
C TYR A 642 -8.21 26.82 -1.10
N SER A 643 -8.71 27.93 -1.64
CA SER A 643 -9.72 27.93 -2.70
C SER A 643 -9.18 28.63 -3.93
N ARG A 644 -9.55 28.11 -5.11
CA ARG A 644 -9.11 28.64 -6.41
C ARG A 644 -9.70 30.02 -6.69
N ASN A 645 -10.92 30.26 -6.22
CA ASN A 645 -11.67 31.50 -6.39
C ASN A 645 -12.85 31.55 -5.41
N ASN A 646 -13.52 32.69 -5.30
CA ASN A 646 -14.60 32.88 -4.33
C ASN A 646 -15.87 32.04 -4.59
N ALA A 647 -16.01 31.42 -5.76
CA ALA A 647 -17.14 30.55 -6.09
C ALA A 647 -16.86 29.07 -5.80
N ASP A 648 -15.59 28.69 -5.66
CA ASP A 648 -15.19 27.31 -5.38
C ASP A 648 -15.00 27.08 -3.87
N GLY A 649 -15.19 25.82 -3.47
CA GLY A 649 -14.88 25.33 -2.14
C GLY A 649 -13.38 25.20 -1.89
N PHE A 650 -13.07 24.71 -0.70
CA PHE A 650 -11.73 24.69 -0.15
C PHE A 650 -11.11 23.30 -0.20
N GLN A 651 -9.86 23.24 -0.62
CA GLN A 651 -9.06 22.04 -0.71
C GLN A 651 -7.93 22.09 0.31
N ASN A 652 -7.68 20.98 1.00
CA ASN A 652 -6.50 20.86 1.84
C ASN A 652 -5.23 20.82 0.96
N GLN A 653 -4.23 21.61 1.33
CA GLN A 653 -2.93 21.71 0.67
C GLN A 653 -1.81 21.19 1.56
N SER A 654 -2.11 20.63 2.74
CA SER A 654 -1.09 20.07 3.61
C SER A 654 -0.45 18.84 2.99
N TYR A 655 0.85 18.68 3.16
CA TYR A 655 1.55 17.45 2.87
C TYR A 655 2.69 17.33 3.87
N ARG A 656 3.21 16.12 3.97
CA ARG A 656 4.40 15.77 4.74
C ARG A 656 5.29 14.93 3.84
N ILE A 657 6.59 15.04 4.03
CA ILE A 657 7.54 14.10 3.49
C ILE A 657 8.03 13.27 4.66
N ILE A 658 7.92 11.96 4.57
CA ILE A 658 8.40 11.05 5.60
C ILE A 658 9.51 10.18 5.01
N HIS A 659 10.43 9.76 5.84
CA HIS A 659 11.46 8.79 5.48
C HIS A 659 11.61 7.74 6.57
N LEU A 660 12.24 6.64 6.21
CA LEU A 660 12.52 5.54 7.11
C LEU A 660 13.91 5.71 7.73
N ASN A 661 13.96 6.02 9.03
CA ASN A 661 15.19 6.12 9.81
C ASN A 661 15.17 5.09 10.95
N ASP A 662 16.19 4.25 11.05
CA ASP A 662 16.26 3.16 12.04
C ASP A 662 14.97 2.33 12.13
N TYR A 663 14.42 1.94 10.97
CA TYR A 663 13.17 1.18 10.84
C TYR A 663 11.93 1.91 11.39
N LYS A 664 12.00 3.22 11.61
CA LYS A 664 10.88 4.06 12.04
C LYS A 664 10.62 5.16 11.02
N TRP A 665 9.33 5.41 10.76
CA TRP A 665 8.92 6.57 9.98
C TRP A 665 9.16 7.84 10.76
N VAL A 666 9.83 8.79 10.14
CA VAL A 666 10.11 10.12 10.67
C VAL A 666 9.85 11.17 9.60
N GLU A 667 9.42 12.36 9.99
CA GLU A 667 9.18 13.46 9.06
C GLU A 667 10.51 14.08 8.58
N SER A 668 10.69 14.17 7.27
CA SER A 668 11.80 14.88 6.62
C SER A 668 11.51 16.39 6.63
N ARG A 669 12.42 17.18 7.18
CA ARG A 669 12.29 18.64 7.27
C ARG A 669 12.85 19.37 6.04
#